data_AF-A0A0B7JWG9-F1
#
_entry.id   AF-A0A0B7JWG9-F1
#
_cell.length_a   1.000
_cell.length_b   1.000
_cell.length_c   1.000
_cell.angle_alpha   90.00
_cell.angle_beta   90.00
_cell.angle_gamma   90.00
#
_symmetry.space_group_name_H-M   'P 1'
#
loop_
_entity.id
_entity.type
_entity.pdbx_description
1 polymer ?
#
loop_
_entity_poly.entity_id
_entity_poly.type
_entity_poly.pdbx_seq_one_letter_code
_entity_poly.pdbx_strand_id
1 'polypeptide(L)'
;MAPREHHPQALMARFWKKFHHRSPGKVTSIFPSSMYDAFHDDSVPASARVRNAAGSYDEARAECAAMVQEIVEHCEATNTSFLDKEFELEHDYYMKIDDCLRGLIRTEEQSGRPGGVHRVPWIYDNPRFNVDGFSGSDIAQGALGDCWWLAGLGTIAHRKDLMDKVCVARNEECGVYGFVFFRDGEWVPTVIDDNLYLSSGDWTKAGNGTDATGSKARAWKKNRQTGSGALYMASCKDENETWLPLLEKAYAKAHGDYEALEGGWIGAGVEDMTGGVSSVVLTSRVLRKDKLWYELRQVDQDDGQFVYGLAASFGVGTGERNGLMLNHAYSVIKAVEIEDATGRKVKLLQIRNPWGQNASTGLGEWHGPWSDGSKEWTPETMKKLNHEFGDDGVFWMTLEDVLHNFQWLNRTRLFNDHWTVAQQWTSLPISWIPGYLNTKFVIQVEKPGLAVIVLSKPDERYYNGLEGQYRFFLEFMVRSDESDKKIAEATYNAYEGENRSVSCEVYLEPGTYSVIPKVLAKRCAWKYELRDIVKSYALNRPIKLQQKARFYDTAHAKPGVKDEDEELQIKKWEEKQRRKELKRKTEEENSMQLELIKLRSYISALHEEMERREKAKIEEQSKDKASENQKQRKKSRGKSKPAAEENSKGQRGGQQAEVEEAAGEEEETPEEEENQEEEEEQAEEEEEEEEEEEDDDDDDDDAESDDDDDDYDDSKDKYLWNPVCVLGLRVYSEDDQIEIKLVEGDEQEEEEEEAEGEEGEAEGEEEEEE
;
A
#
# COMPACT_ATOMS: atom_id res chain seq x y z
N MET A 1 -46.09 -17.69 15.08
CA MET A 1 -45.36 -17.31 16.33
C MET A 1 -45.07 -15.81 16.26
N ALA A 2 -44.63 -15.16 17.34
CA ALA A 2 -44.04 -13.82 17.22
C ALA A 2 -42.59 -13.96 16.71
N PRO A 3 -42.09 -13.08 15.83
CA PRO A 3 -40.69 -13.11 15.40
C PRO A 3 -39.78 -12.87 16.61
N ARG A 4 -38.65 -13.58 16.67
CA ARG A 4 -37.62 -13.34 17.69
C ARG A 4 -36.88 -12.04 17.35
N GLU A 5 -37.39 -10.91 17.82
CA GLU A 5 -36.68 -9.63 17.78
C GLU A 5 -35.23 -9.84 18.29
N HIS A 6 -34.26 -9.78 17.38
CA HIS A 6 -32.87 -9.98 17.73
C HIS A 6 -32.42 -8.86 18.66
N HIS A 7 -31.87 -9.24 19.83
CA HIS A 7 -31.41 -8.28 20.83
C HIS A 7 -30.47 -7.23 20.17
N PRO A 8 -30.66 -5.92 20.38
CA PRO A 8 -29.94 -4.89 19.61
C PRO A 8 -28.41 -5.04 19.62
N GLN A 9 -27.82 -5.50 20.73
CA GLN A 9 -26.38 -5.78 20.79
C GLN A 9 -25.95 -6.94 19.88
N ALA A 10 -26.80 -7.94 19.66
CA ALA A 10 -26.52 -9.06 18.75
C ALA A 10 -26.64 -8.63 17.27
N LEU A 11 -27.56 -7.72 16.94
CA LEU A 11 -27.61 -7.08 15.62
C LEU A 11 -26.34 -6.24 15.36
N MET A 12 -25.91 -5.44 16.33
CA MET A 12 -24.65 -4.69 16.23
C MET A 12 -23.41 -5.61 16.15
N ALA A 13 -23.36 -6.69 16.92
CA ALA A 13 -22.27 -7.66 16.86
C ALA A 13 -22.22 -8.38 15.50
N ARG A 14 -23.37 -8.79 14.93
CA ARG A 14 -23.45 -9.34 13.56
C ARG A 14 -22.99 -8.33 12.51
N PHE A 15 -23.44 -7.08 12.61
CA PHE A 15 -23.01 -5.99 11.72
C PHE A 15 -21.48 -5.82 11.76
N TRP A 16 -20.88 -5.63 12.95
CA TRP A 16 -19.43 -5.45 13.04
C TRP A 16 -18.65 -6.72 12.67
N LYS A 17 -19.21 -7.93 12.83
CA LYS A 17 -18.61 -9.17 12.32
C LYS A 17 -18.54 -9.23 10.79
N LYS A 18 -19.47 -8.60 10.04
CA LYS A 18 -19.34 -8.44 8.57
C LYS A 18 -18.14 -7.55 8.16
N PHE A 19 -17.70 -6.64 9.03
CA PHE A 19 -16.57 -5.72 8.78
C PHE A 19 -15.22 -6.28 9.25
N HIS A 20 -15.22 -7.20 10.23
CA HIS A 20 -14.00 -7.84 10.75
C HIS A 20 -13.80 -9.22 10.12
N HIS A 21 -13.59 -9.24 8.80
CA HIS A 21 -13.29 -10.49 8.09
C HIS A 21 -11.91 -11.02 8.50
N ARG A 22 -11.81 -12.34 8.78
CA ARG A 22 -10.60 -12.97 9.36
C ARG A 22 -9.43 -13.02 8.40
N SER A 23 -9.67 -13.37 7.15
CA SER A 23 -8.74 -13.04 6.07
C SER A 23 -8.98 -11.57 5.70
N PRO A 24 -7.97 -10.68 5.70
CA PRO A 24 -8.07 -9.48 4.89
C PRO A 24 -8.16 -9.86 3.41
N GLY A 25 -8.45 -8.86 2.57
CA GLY A 25 -8.50 -9.04 1.12
C GLY A 25 -7.86 -7.85 0.44
N LYS A 26 -6.55 -7.92 0.22
CA LYS A 26 -5.83 -6.95 -0.60
C LYS A 26 -5.25 -7.63 -1.83
N VAL A 27 -5.24 -6.88 -2.93
CA VAL A 27 -4.42 -7.21 -4.10
C VAL A 27 -2.97 -6.95 -3.71
N THR A 28 -2.21 -8.00 -3.34
CA THR A 28 -0.77 -7.89 -3.00
C THR A 28 0.07 -7.66 -4.26
N SER A 29 -0.34 -8.24 -5.39
CA SER A 29 0.26 -8.02 -6.72
C SER A 29 -0.82 -7.88 -7.80
N ILE A 30 -0.59 -7.04 -8.80
CA ILE A 30 -1.46 -6.84 -9.97
C ILE A 30 -1.35 -8.01 -10.96
N PHE A 31 -0.13 -8.56 -11.12
CA PHE A 31 0.11 -9.76 -11.93
C PHE A 31 0.55 -10.94 -11.05
N PRO A 32 0.19 -12.19 -11.39
CA PRO A 32 0.76 -13.37 -10.75
C PRO A 32 2.28 -13.39 -10.86
N SER A 33 2.97 -13.83 -9.81
CA SER A 33 4.44 -13.92 -9.75
C SER A 33 5.04 -14.71 -10.92
N SER A 34 4.30 -15.72 -11.42
CA SER A 34 4.68 -16.52 -12.60
C SER A 34 4.64 -15.77 -13.94
N MET A 35 4.05 -14.58 -14.02
CA MET A 35 4.25 -13.67 -15.16
C MET A 35 5.61 -12.96 -15.08
N TYR A 36 6.15 -12.76 -13.88
CA TYR A 36 7.46 -12.18 -13.64
C TYR A 36 8.61 -13.19 -13.75
N ASP A 37 8.35 -14.50 -13.68
CA ASP A 37 9.37 -15.55 -13.92
C ASP A 37 10.06 -15.46 -15.30
N ALA A 38 9.46 -14.76 -16.27
CA ALA A 38 10.06 -14.45 -17.58
C ALA A 38 10.69 -13.04 -17.69
N PHE A 39 10.59 -12.23 -16.64
CA PHE A 39 11.05 -10.85 -16.53
C PHE A 39 11.88 -10.56 -15.27
N HIS A 40 12.29 -11.58 -14.50
CA HIS A 40 13.25 -11.44 -13.40
C HIS A 40 14.61 -11.01 -13.96
N ASP A 41 14.78 -9.70 -14.02
CA ASP A 41 16.07 -9.08 -13.81
C ASP A 41 16.48 -9.30 -12.34
N ASP A 42 17.74 -9.60 -12.06
CA ASP A 42 18.23 -10.01 -10.72
C ASP A 42 18.27 -8.83 -9.70
N SER A 43 17.49 -7.77 -9.95
CA SER A 43 17.61 -6.41 -9.40
C SER A 43 16.66 -6.09 -8.22
N VAL A 44 16.19 -7.11 -7.50
CA VAL A 44 15.62 -6.95 -6.15
C VAL A 44 16.55 -7.60 -5.10
N PRO A 45 17.57 -6.90 -4.61
CA PRO A 45 18.46 -7.44 -3.58
C PRO A 45 17.69 -7.74 -2.30
N ALA A 46 17.72 -8.99 -1.85
CA ALA A 46 17.17 -9.42 -0.56
C ALA A 46 18.03 -8.95 0.65
N SER A 47 18.57 -7.73 0.59
CA SER A 47 19.49 -7.17 1.57
C SER A 47 18.75 -6.66 2.81
N ALA A 48 18.57 -7.56 3.77
CA ALA A 48 17.86 -7.30 5.02
C ALA A 48 18.50 -6.20 5.89
N ARG A 49 17.65 -5.61 6.75
CA ARG A 49 17.91 -5.08 8.11
C ARG A 49 19.32 -4.50 8.37
N VAL A 50 19.35 -3.16 8.51
CA VAL A 50 20.47 -2.29 8.94
C VAL A 50 21.57 -2.09 7.88
N ARG A 51 21.74 -0.84 7.46
CA ARG A 51 22.78 -0.39 6.51
C ARG A 51 23.31 1.00 6.93
N ASN A 52 24.54 1.37 6.53
CA ASN A 52 24.98 2.77 6.64
C ASN A 52 24.19 3.63 5.62
N ALA A 53 23.80 4.85 6.00
CA ALA A 53 22.91 5.68 5.18
C ALA A 53 23.52 6.18 3.85
N ALA A 54 24.85 6.23 3.76
CA ALA A 54 25.56 6.54 2.51
C ALA A 54 25.84 5.28 1.66
N GLY A 55 25.94 4.09 2.27
CA GLY A 55 26.34 2.86 1.57
C GLY A 55 25.38 2.45 0.45
N SER A 56 24.06 2.54 0.66
CA SER A 56 23.06 2.25 -0.38
C SER A 56 22.99 3.34 -1.46
N TYR A 57 23.42 4.58 -1.15
CA TYR A 57 23.57 5.62 -2.16
C TYR A 57 24.77 5.32 -3.07
N ASP A 58 25.91 4.93 -2.51
CA ASP A 58 27.13 4.63 -3.29
C ASP A 58 26.95 3.38 -4.19
N GLU A 59 26.18 2.39 -3.75
CA GLU A 59 25.73 1.25 -4.60
C GLU A 59 24.97 1.76 -5.84
N ALA A 60 23.87 2.49 -5.65
CA ALA A 60 23.04 3.02 -6.75
C ALA A 60 23.80 4.03 -7.64
N ARG A 61 24.74 4.80 -7.06
CA ARG A 61 25.62 5.72 -7.79
C ARG A 61 26.56 4.96 -8.74
N ALA A 62 27.17 3.87 -8.26
CA ALA A 62 28.05 3.03 -9.07
C ALA A 62 27.29 2.33 -10.21
N GLU A 63 26.09 1.83 -9.91
CA GLU A 63 25.19 1.21 -10.89
C GLU A 63 24.75 2.21 -11.99
N CYS A 64 24.34 3.42 -11.60
CA CYS A 64 24.00 4.50 -12.53
C CYS A 64 25.17 4.84 -13.48
N ALA A 65 26.39 4.95 -12.93
CA ALA A 65 27.58 5.20 -13.73
C ALA A 65 27.92 4.04 -14.69
N ALA A 66 27.70 2.78 -14.26
CA ALA A 66 27.92 1.60 -15.09
C ALA A 66 26.92 1.54 -16.26
N MET A 67 25.63 1.76 -16.02
CA MET A 67 24.60 1.80 -17.07
C MET A 67 24.90 2.90 -18.11
N VAL A 68 25.26 4.10 -17.67
CA VAL A 68 25.65 5.18 -18.60
C VAL A 68 26.88 4.80 -19.43
N GLN A 69 27.88 4.13 -18.84
CA GLN A 69 29.07 3.66 -19.57
C GLN A 69 28.73 2.58 -20.61
N GLU A 70 27.90 1.59 -20.28
CA GLU A 70 27.46 0.57 -21.24
C GLU A 70 26.68 1.19 -22.41
N ILE A 71 25.79 2.15 -22.12
CA ILE A 71 25.06 2.89 -23.14
C ILE A 71 26.01 3.67 -24.05
N VAL A 72 27.06 4.31 -23.51
CA VAL A 72 28.09 4.99 -24.30
C VAL A 72 28.83 4.02 -25.22
N GLU A 73 29.28 2.87 -24.70
CA GLU A 73 29.97 1.84 -25.49
C GLU A 73 29.07 1.29 -26.61
N HIS A 74 27.76 1.12 -26.34
CA HIS A 74 26.79 0.77 -27.37
C HIS A 74 26.66 1.87 -28.44
N CYS A 75 26.49 3.13 -28.03
CA CYS A 75 26.32 4.27 -28.94
C CYS A 75 27.54 4.49 -29.85
N GLU A 76 28.76 4.32 -29.33
CA GLU A 76 29.99 4.36 -30.11
C GLU A 76 30.07 3.18 -31.10
N ALA A 77 29.69 1.97 -30.68
CA ALA A 77 29.75 0.77 -31.51
C ALA A 77 28.71 0.77 -32.65
N THR A 78 27.52 1.34 -32.44
CA THR A 78 26.46 1.45 -33.47
C THR A 78 26.54 2.74 -34.28
N ASN A 79 27.25 3.76 -33.81
CA ASN A 79 27.18 5.14 -34.30
C ASN A 79 25.73 5.67 -34.27
N THR A 80 25.03 5.47 -33.14
CA THR A 80 23.70 6.04 -32.87
C THR A 80 23.67 6.64 -31.47
N SER A 81 23.03 7.79 -31.29
CA SER A 81 22.73 8.30 -29.94
C SER A 81 21.79 7.35 -29.17
N PHE A 82 21.75 7.51 -27.86
CA PHE A 82 20.84 6.79 -26.98
C PHE A 82 19.36 7.13 -27.28
N LEU A 83 18.49 6.16 -27.01
CA LEU A 83 17.04 6.27 -27.12
C LEU A 83 16.43 5.46 -25.97
N ASP A 84 15.71 6.13 -25.09
CA ASP A 84 15.13 5.53 -23.89
C ASP A 84 13.79 4.87 -24.21
N LYS A 85 13.84 3.57 -24.51
CA LYS A 85 12.67 2.76 -24.91
C LYS A 85 11.59 2.64 -23.82
N GLU A 86 11.91 2.96 -22.57
CA GLU A 86 10.96 2.93 -21.46
C GLU A 86 10.22 4.27 -21.28
N PHE A 87 10.74 5.33 -21.89
CA PHE A 87 10.23 6.70 -21.79
C PHE A 87 10.37 7.46 -23.12
N GLU A 88 10.04 6.78 -24.23
CA GLU A 88 10.33 7.20 -25.61
C GLU A 88 9.41 8.33 -26.08
N LEU A 89 9.72 9.57 -25.66
CA LEU A 89 8.88 10.75 -25.92
C LEU A 89 8.54 10.96 -27.41
N GLU A 90 9.47 10.66 -28.34
CA GLU A 90 9.25 10.91 -29.76
C GLU A 90 8.17 9.99 -30.36
N HIS A 91 8.24 8.69 -30.08
CA HIS A 91 7.23 7.72 -30.50
C HIS A 91 5.88 7.99 -29.83
N ASP A 92 5.90 8.16 -28.50
CA ASP A 92 4.73 8.44 -27.67
C ASP A 92 3.93 9.64 -28.21
N TYR A 93 4.65 10.73 -28.49
CA TYR A 93 4.08 11.96 -29.00
C TYR A 93 3.48 11.82 -30.41
N TYR A 94 4.20 11.19 -31.35
CA TYR A 94 3.75 11.09 -32.75
C TYR A 94 2.63 10.08 -32.96
N MET A 95 2.66 8.96 -32.24
CA MET A 95 1.56 7.99 -32.26
C MET A 95 0.33 8.48 -31.48
N LYS A 96 0.47 9.56 -30.70
CA LYS A 96 -0.55 10.09 -29.78
C LYS A 96 -0.98 9.07 -28.73
N ILE A 97 0.01 8.32 -28.23
CA ILE A 97 -0.19 7.40 -27.13
C ILE A 97 -0.35 8.25 -25.85
N ASP A 98 0.55 9.21 -25.62
CA ASP A 98 0.60 10.08 -24.43
C ASP A 98 0.77 9.31 -23.10
N ASP A 99 1.46 8.16 -23.13
CA ASP A 99 1.80 7.33 -21.97
C ASP A 99 2.99 7.89 -21.18
N CYS A 100 3.88 8.69 -21.78
CA CYS A 100 4.94 9.40 -21.04
C CYS A 100 4.40 10.72 -20.43
N LEU A 101 3.36 11.29 -21.03
CA LEU A 101 2.73 12.53 -20.60
C LEU A 101 1.66 12.31 -19.53
N ARG A 102 0.84 11.25 -19.63
CA ARG A 102 -0.36 11.01 -18.80
C ARG A 102 -0.30 9.70 -18.00
N GLY A 103 -0.85 9.75 -16.78
CA GLY A 103 -1.03 8.61 -15.87
C GLY A 103 -1.96 7.53 -16.42
N LEU A 104 -2.24 6.47 -15.65
CA LEU A 104 -3.05 5.34 -16.13
C LEU A 104 -4.51 5.72 -16.41
N ILE A 105 -5.12 6.52 -15.54
CA ILE A 105 -6.51 6.97 -15.65
C ILE A 105 -6.53 8.35 -16.31
N ARG A 106 -7.42 8.56 -17.29
CA ARG A 106 -7.58 9.84 -18.00
C ARG A 106 -8.88 10.53 -17.59
N THR A 107 -8.77 11.77 -17.12
CA THR A 107 -9.90 12.66 -16.79
C THR A 107 -10.29 13.50 -18.01
N GLU A 108 -11.47 14.15 -17.99
CA GLU A 108 -11.90 15.04 -19.08
C GLU A 108 -11.23 16.43 -19.01
N GLU A 109 -10.85 16.91 -17.81
CA GLU A 109 -10.20 18.21 -17.58
C GLU A 109 -8.66 18.16 -17.73
N GLN A 110 -8.16 17.52 -18.79
CA GLN A 110 -6.71 17.42 -19.03
C GLN A 110 -6.08 18.77 -19.39
N SER A 111 -4.87 19.00 -18.84
CA SER A 111 -4.00 20.14 -19.16
C SER A 111 -3.56 20.15 -20.64
N GLY A 112 -2.87 21.22 -21.07
CA GLY A 112 -2.43 21.36 -22.47
C GLY A 112 -1.56 20.18 -22.96
N ARG A 113 -1.46 20.02 -24.29
CA ARG A 113 -0.58 19.02 -24.92
C ARG A 113 0.63 19.72 -25.56
N PRO A 114 1.85 19.15 -25.45
CA PRO A 114 3.04 19.66 -26.11
C PRO A 114 2.86 19.93 -27.62
N GLY A 115 3.56 20.95 -28.11
CA GLY A 115 3.62 21.28 -29.53
C GLY A 115 4.47 20.31 -30.34
N GLY A 116 5.49 19.71 -29.74
CA GLY A 116 6.36 18.71 -30.39
C GLY A 116 7.35 18.06 -29.41
N VAL A 117 8.19 17.17 -29.93
CA VAL A 117 9.35 16.57 -29.24
C VAL A 117 10.56 16.73 -30.14
N HIS A 118 11.70 17.11 -29.56
CA HIS A 118 13.01 17.16 -30.24
C HIS A 118 14.14 16.92 -29.23
N ARG A 119 15.31 16.56 -29.73
CA ARG A 119 16.52 16.33 -28.93
C ARG A 119 17.30 17.61 -28.62
N VAL A 120 18.07 17.62 -27.54
CA VAL A 120 18.91 18.76 -27.11
C VAL A 120 19.73 19.42 -28.26
N PRO A 121 20.43 18.69 -29.15
CA PRO A 121 21.17 19.29 -30.28
C PRO A 121 20.31 19.94 -31.38
N TRP A 122 18.99 19.74 -31.38
CA TRP A 122 18.06 20.54 -32.18
C TRP A 122 17.61 21.79 -31.42
N ILE A 123 17.26 21.65 -30.14
CA ILE A 123 16.69 22.74 -29.33
C ILE A 123 17.73 23.83 -29.06
N TYR A 124 18.99 23.48 -28.86
CA TYR A 124 20.02 24.42 -28.42
C TYR A 124 21.09 24.65 -29.48
N ASP A 125 21.50 25.90 -29.67
CA ASP A 125 22.52 26.26 -30.66
C ASP A 125 23.96 26.03 -30.11
N ASN A 126 24.16 26.02 -28.78
CA ASN A 126 25.40 25.61 -28.10
C ASN A 126 25.09 25.02 -26.69
N PRO A 127 24.47 23.83 -26.58
CA PRO A 127 24.05 23.27 -25.29
C PRO A 127 25.20 23.07 -24.31
N ARG A 128 24.92 23.34 -23.03
CA ARG A 128 25.77 23.05 -21.87
C ARG A 128 24.87 22.45 -20.80
N PHE A 129 25.33 21.40 -20.10
CA PHE A 129 24.52 20.81 -19.02
C PHE A 129 24.20 21.85 -17.95
N ASN A 130 25.22 22.54 -17.43
CA ASN A 130 25.05 23.66 -16.51
C ASN A 130 25.99 24.85 -16.83
N VAL A 131 25.66 26.02 -16.29
CA VAL A 131 26.32 27.30 -16.59
C VAL A 131 26.75 27.99 -15.31
N ASP A 132 28.06 28.07 -15.10
CA ASP A 132 28.72 28.64 -13.91
C ASP A 132 28.38 27.99 -12.55
N GLY A 133 27.47 27.01 -12.52
CA GLY A 133 27.14 26.17 -11.36
C GLY A 133 25.80 25.48 -11.56
N PHE A 134 25.19 25.02 -10.47
CA PHE A 134 23.74 24.84 -10.38
C PHE A 134 23.21 25.97 -9.51
N SER A 135 22.12 26.64 -9.89
CA SER A 135 21.51 27.66 -9.05
C SER A 135 19.98 27.58 -9.08
N GLY A 136 19.36 27.86 -7.93
CA GLY A 136 17.90 27.96 -7.85
C GLY A 136 17.35 29.15 -8.63
N SER A 137 18.20 30.15 -8.95
CA SER A 137 17.86 31.27 -9.86
C SER A 137 17.53 30.84 -11.28
N ASP A 138 18.00 29.66 -11.69
CA ASP A 138 17.94 29.22 -13.08
C ASP A 138 16.61 28.51 -13.36
N ILE A 139 15.95 28.05 -12.29
CA ILE A 139 14.68 27.32 -12.33
C ILE A 139 13.55 28.23 -12.79
N ALA A 140 12.95 27.92 -13.94
CA ALA A 140 11.68 28.48 -14.39
C ALA A 140 10.69 27.36 -14.74
N GLN A 141 9.58 27.29 -14.01
CA GLN A 141 8.49 26.32 -14.19
C GLN A 141 7.84 26.43 -15.57
N GLY A 142 7.52 25.27 -16.17
CA GLY A 142 6.81 25.17 -17.44
C GLY A 142 5.28 25.17 -17.30
N ALA A 143 4.62 24.43 -18.18
CA ALA A 143 3.16 24.27 -18.18
C ALA A 143 2.61 23.29 -17.12
N LEU A 144 3.48 22.62 -16.36
CA LEU A 144 3.15 21.54 -15.42
C LEU A 144 2.81 22.07 -14.02
N GLY A 145 2.03 21.30 -13.25
CA GLY A 145 1.62 21.63 -11.88
C GLY A 145 2.64 21.31 -10.77
N ASP A 146 3.93 21.26 -11.09
CA ASP A 146 5.01 20.64 -10.32
C ASP A 146 5.77 21.58 -9.36
N CYS A 147 5.22 22.78 -9.10
CA CYS A 147 5.88 23.84 -8.32
C CYS A 147 6.47 23.39 -6.97
N TRP A 148 5.87 22.39 -6.33
CA TRP A 148 6.33 21.78 -5.08
C TRP A 148 7.72 21.14 -5.22
N TRP A 149 7.95 20.42 -6.32
CA TRP A 149 9.21 19.76 -6.62
C TRP A 149 10.25 20.80 -7.04
N LEU A 150 9.91 21.73 -7.93
CA LEU A 150 10.80 22.82 -8.36
C LEU A 150 11.21 23.74 -7.19
N ALA A 151 10.30 24.01 -6.24
CA ALA A 151 10.63 24.71 -5.02
C ALA A 151 11.57 23.89 -4.11
N GLY A 152 11.35 22.58 -4.00
CA GLY A 152 12.24 21.68 -3.27
C GLY A 152 13.64 21.64 -3.88
N LEU A 153 13.72 21.48 -5.19
CA LEU A 153 14.94 21.56 -6.00
C LEU A 153 15.64 22.91 -5.81
N GLY A 154 14.89 24.02 -5.80
CA GLY A 154 15.43 25.34 -5.50
C GLY A 154 16.07 25.49 -4.12
N THR A 155 15.72 24.65 -3.13
CA THR A 155 16.43 24.61 -1.83
C THR A 155 17.77 23.90 -1.89
N ILE A 156 17.96 22.95 -2.82
CA ILE A 156 19.18 22.13 -2.94
C ILE A 156 20.06 22.49 -4.15
N ALA A 157 19.55 23.24 -5.14
CA ALA A 157 20.28 23.55 -6.37
C ALA A 157 21.61 24.27 -6.09
N HIS A 158 21.66 25.16 -5.09
CA HIS A 158 22.87 25.87 -4.68
C HIS A 158 23.85 25.01 -3.85
N ARG A 159 23.44 23.81 -3.41
CA ARG A 159 24.20 22.89 -2.56
C ARG A 159 24.91 21.87 -3.44
N LYS A 160 26.20 22.10 -3.69
CA LYS A 160 26.97 21.28 -4.65
C LYS A 160 27.07 19.82 -4.19
N ASP A 161 27.19 19.59 -2.88
CA ASP A 161 27.21 18.28 -2.25
C ASP A 161 25.92 17.45 -2.46
N LEU A 162 24.79 18.11 -2.75
CA LEU A 162 23.52 17.46 -3.06
C LEU A 162 23.32 17.30 -4.57
N MET A 163 23.60 18.33 -5.38
CA MET A 163 23.46 18.23 -6.84
C MET A 163 24.47 17.26 -7.48
N ASP A 164 25.69 17.15 -6.94
CA ASP A 164 26.66 16.10 -7.32
C ASP A 164 26.19 14.68 -6.94
N LYS A 165 25.19 14.54 -6.04
CA LYS A 165 24.59 13.25 -5.68
C LYS A 165 23.41 12.88 -6.59
N VAL A 166 22.60 13.85 -6.99
CA VAL A 166 21.45 13.66 -7.90
C VAL A 166 21.92 13.46 -9.35
N CYS A 167 22.87 14.28 -9.84
CA CYS A 167 23.38 14.23 -11.21
C CYS A 167 24.68 13.41 -11.28
N VAL A 168 24.58 12.10 -11.53
CA VAL A 168 25.69 11.15 -11.29
C VAL A 168 26.62 10.97 -12.50
N ALA A 169 26.08 10.72 -13.69
CA ALA A 169 26.86 10.39 -14.89
C ALA A 169 26.15 10.87 -16.15
N ARG A 170 26.89 11.16 -17.23
CA ARG A 170 26.33 11.55 -18.53
C ARG A 170 27.36 11.47 -19.66
N ASN A 171 26.87 11.46 -20.89
CA ASN A 171 27.66 11.74 -22.09
C ASN A 171 26.78 12.54 -23.07
N GLU A 172 27.11 13.83 -23.22
CA GLU A 172 26.35 14.78 -24.04
C GLU A 172 26.41 14.49 -25.55
N GLU A 173 27.43 13.78 -26.07
CA GLU A 173 27.52 13.40 -27.49
C GLU A 173 26.64 12.19 -27.81
N CYS A 174 26.60 11.21 -26.90
CA CYS A 174 25.70 10.06 -26.97
C CYS A 174 24.25 10.44 -26.63
N GLY A 175 24.03 11.56 -25.91
CA GLY A 175 22.71 12.03 -25.50
C GLY A 175 22.12 11.29 -24.30
N VAL A 176 22.98 10.72 -23.43
CA VAL A 176 22.58 9.92 -22.27
C VAL A 176 22.90 10.63 -20.95
N TYR A 177 21.95 10.61 -20.00
CA TYR A 177 22.06 11.24 -18.69
C TYR A 177 21.54 10.31 -17.59
N GLY A 178 22.35 10.08 -16.57
CA GLY A 178 22.07 9.22 -15.42
C GLY A 178 21.96 9.98 -14.11
N PHE A 179 20.84 9.78 -13.44
CA PHE A 179 20.47 10.38 -12.16
C PHE A 179 20.25 9.31 -11.11
N VAL A 180 20.16 9.70 -9.83
CA VAL A 180 19.82 8.82 -8.71
C VAL A 180 18.82 9.53 -7.80
N PHE A 181 17.71 8.84 -7.47
CA PHE A 181 16.63 9.33 -6.62
C PHE A 181 16.37 8.38 -5.44
N PHE A 182 15.82 8.88 -4.35
CA PHE A 182 15.43 8.09 -3.19
C PHE A 182 13.93 7.72 -3.27
N ARG A 183 13.61 6.43 -3.13
CA ARG A 183 12.23 5.91 -3.15
C ARG A 183 12.07 4.83 -2.09
N ASP A 184 11.06 4.98 -1.23
CA ASP A 184 10.61 3.95 -0.29
C ASP A 184 11.75 3.23 0.48
N GLY A 185 12.73 4.01 0.96
CA GLY A 185 13.86 3.52 1.75
C GLY A 185 15.11 3.09 0.97
N GLU A 186 15.08 3.16 -0.36
CA GLU A 186 16.17 2.75 -1.25
C GLU A 186 16.59 3.90 -2.18
N TRP A 187 17.81 3.83 -2.71
CA TRP A 187 18.27 4.69 -3.79
C TRP A 187 18.14 3.96 -5.12
N VAL A 188 17.52 4.61 -6.10
CA VAL A 188 17.15 4.04 -7.40
C VAL A 188 17.84 4.85 -8.50
N PRO A 189 18.65 4.23 -9.37
CA PRO A 189 19.22 4.90 -10.53
C PRO A 189 18.15 5.14 -11.60
N THR A 190 18.31 6.20 -12.40
CA THR A 190 17.40 6.50 -13.51
C THR A 190 18.18 7.13 -14.66
N VAL A 191 18.23 6.42 -15.79
CA VAL A 191 18.92 6.86 -17.01
C VAL A 191 17.89 7.21 -18.09
N ILE A 192 18.12 8.33 -18.78
CA ILE A 192 17.26 8.91 -19.82
C ILE A 192 18.05 9.36 -21.07
N ASP A 193 17.34 9.51 -22.19
CA ASP A 193 17.84 10.20 -23.40
C ASP A 193 17.59 11.73 -23.38
N ASP A 194 18.07 12.43 -24.42
CA ASP A 194 18.03 13.89 -24.56
C ASP A 194 16.79 14.46 -25.31
N ASN A 195 15.75 13.66 -25.56
CA ASN A 195 14.47 14.16 -26.08
C ASN A 195 13.72 15.01 -25.04
N LEU A 196 13.17 16.15 -25.45
CA LEU A 196 12.39 17.07 -24.60
C LEU A 196 11.13 17.57 -25.32
N TYR A 197 10.08 17.86 -24.54
CA TYR A 197 8.83 18.44 -25.05
C TYR A 197 8.98 19.95 -25.33
N LEU A 198 8.52 20.39 -26.50
CA LEU A 198 8.51 21.79 -26.95
C LEU A 198 7.10 22.39 -26.97
N SER A 199 7.00 23.68 -26.64
CA SER A 199 5.75 24.45 -26.72
C SER A 199 5.25 24.67 -28.14
N SER A 200 6.13 24.62 -29.16
CA SER A 200 5.77 24.80 -30.57
C SER A 200 6.14 23.61 -31.44
N GLY A 201 5.17 23.12 -32.22
CA GLY A 201 5.38 22.06 -33.19
C GLY A 201 6.08 22.51 -34.47
N ASP A 202 6.47 21.53 -35.28
CA ASP A 202 7.19 21.77 -36.53
C ASP A 202 6.38 22.59 -37.52
N TRP A 203 7.07 23.41 -38.32
CA TRP A 203 6.50 24.29 -39.34
C TRP A 203 5.35 23.66 -40.15
N THR A 204 5.54 22.43 -40.63
CA THR A 204 4.56 21.67 -41.44
C THR A 204 3.39 21.13 -40.62
N LYS A 205 3.67 20.57 -39.43
CA LYS A 205 2.66 20.03 -38.49
C LYS A 205 1.76 21.15 -37.94
N ALA A 206 2.33 22.35 -37.74
CA ALA A 206 1.63 23.58 -37.36
C ALA A 206 0.84 24.24 -38.52
N GLY A 207 0.61 23.55 -39.64
CA GLY A 207 -0.30 23.98 -40.71
C GLY A 207 0.22 25.08 -41.65
N ASN A 208 1.47 25.54 -41.51
CA ASN A 208 2.02 26.68 -42.27
C ASN A 208 2.32 26.38 -43.76
N GLY A 209 1.93 25.21 -44.26
CA GLY A 209 2.12 24.79 -45.65
C GLY A 209 3.55 24.42 -46.03
N THR A 210 3.77 24.11 -47.31
CA THR A 210 5.06 23.64 -47.82
C THR A 210 6.08 24.76 -47.98
N ASP A 211 7.35 24.45 -47.71
CA ASP A 211 8.49 25.32 -47.95
C ASP A 211 9.64 24.54 -48.61
N ALA A 212 9.65 24.53 -49.94
CA ALA A 212 10.69 23.88 -50.74
C ALA A 212 12.10 24.51 -50.58
N THR A 213 12.24 25.65 -49.88
CA THR A 213 13.52 26.29 -49.59
C THR A 213 14.06 25.95 -48.20
N GLY A 214 13.18 25.47 -47.31
CA GLY A 214 13.40 25.37 -45.86
C GLY A 214 13.71 26.70 -45.16
N SER A 215 13.63 27.85 -45.84
CA SER A 215 13.99 29.16 -45.26
C SER A 215 12.98 29.64 -44.22
N LYS A 216 11.69 29.34 -44.41
CA LYS A 216 10.64 29.58 -43.41
C LYS A 216 10.73 28.56 -42.28
N ALA A 217 11.00 27.29 -42.60
CA ALA A 217 11.17 26.24 -41.60
C ALA A 217 12.37 26.51 -40.67
N ARG A 218 13.52 26.96 -41.20
CA ARG A 218 14.69 27.36 -40.39
C ARG A 218 14.41 28.62 -39.56
N ALA A 219 13.69 29.60 -40.12
CA ALA A 219 13.27 30.79 -39.36
C ALA A 219 12.26 30.43 -38.24
N TRP A 220 11.39 29.46 -38.48
CA TRP A 220 10.49 28.91 -37.46
C TRP A 220 11.25 28.20 -36.35
N LYS A 221 12.17 27.27 -36.68
CA LYS A 221 13.06 26.61 -35.70
C LYS A 221 13.70 27.66 -34.79
N LYS A 222 14.35 28.67 -35.39
CA LYS A 222 15.04 29.74 -34.66
C LYS A 222 14.12 30.58 -33.76
N ASN A 223 12.87 30.80 -34.15
CA ASN A 223 11.95 31.72 -33.46
C ASN A 223 10.92 31.02 -32.55
N ARG A 224 10.87 29.67 -32.54
CA ARG A 224 9.82 28.87 -31.87
C ARG A 224 10.30 27.55 -31.25
N GLN A 225 11.44 27.03 -31.69
CA GLN A 225 11.98 25.72 -31.31
C GLN A 225 13.48 25.82 -31.00
N THR A 226 13.92 26.97 -30.44
CA THR A 226 15.31 27.22 -30.05
C THR A 226 15.38 27.92 -28.71
N GLY A 227 16.30 27.48 -27.86
CA GLY A 227 16.51 28.03 -26.52
C GLY A 227 15.56 27.45 -25.47
N SER A 228 15.82 27.80 -24.22
CA SER A 228 15.08 27.31 -23.05
C SER A 228 13.63 27.77 -23.08
N GLY A 229 13.39 29.00 -23.57
CA GLY A 229 12.03 29.55 -23.77
C GLY A 229 11.19 28.86 -24.86
N ALA A 230 11.70 27.80 -25.52
CA ALA A 230 10.94 26.98 -26.47
C ALA A 230 10.36 25.69 -25.84
N LEU A 231 10.80 25.31 -24.64
CA LEU A 231 10.35 24.11 -23.93
C LEU A 231 8.85 24.20 -23.54
N TYR A 232 8.26 23.07 -23.20
CA TYR A 232 6.89 22.98 -22.66
C TYR A 232 6.86 22.75 -21.14
N MET A 233 7.84 21.99 -20.64
CA MET A 233 8.02 21.68 -19.23
C MET A 233 9.05 22.65 -18.61
N ALA A 234 9.62 22.37 -17.44
CA ALA A 234 10.56 23.27 -16.77
C ALA A 234 11.80 23.62 -17.63
N SER A 235 12.37 24.81 -17.43
CA SER A 235 13.41 25.38 -18.29
C SER A 235 14.44 26.18 -17.50
N CYS A 236 15.67 26.26 -18.01
CA CYS A 236 16.75 27.03 -17.40
C CYS A 236 16.73 28.50 -17.87
N LYS A 237 17.17 29.42 -17.01
CA LYS A 237 17.23 30.87 -17.30
C LYS A 237 18.26 31.25 -18.38
N ASP A 238 19.36 30.48 -18.53
CA ASP A 238 20.25 30.61 -19.70
C ASP A 238 19.68 29.84 -20.90
N GLU A 239 19.68 30.48 -22.07
CA GLU A 239 19.10 29.95 -23.33
C GLU A 239 19.87 28.76 -23.92
N ASN A 240 20.92 28.25 -23.26
CA ASN A 240 21.70 27.10 -23.68
C ASN A 240 21.96 26.10 -22.54
N GLU A 241 21.27 26.23 -21.41
CA GLU A 241 21.44 25.36 -20.24
C GLU A 241 20.39 24.24 -20.19
N THR A 242 20.79 23.02 -19.83
CA THR A 242 19.94 21.82 -20.04
C THR A 242 19.71 20.95 -18.81
N TRP A 243 20.36 21.19 -17.67
CA TRP A 243 20.26 20.29 -16.51
C TRP A 243 18.84 20.13 -15.98
N LEU A 244 18.07 21.22 -15.86
CA LEU A 244 16.73 21.19 -15.28
C LEU A 244 15.71 20.37 -16.11
N PRO A 245 15.49 20.63 -17.41
CA PRO A 245 14.54 19.84 -18.20
C PRO A 245 14.92 18.35 -18.31
N LEU A 246 16.21 18.02 -18.24
CA LEU A 246 16.68 16.64 -18.19
C LEU A 246 16.43 16.01 -16.81
N LEU A 247 16.67 16.74 -15.73
CA LEU A 247 16.39 16.28 -14.36
C LEU A 247 14.89 16.09 -14.11
N GLU A 248 14.05 17.02 -14.58
CA GLU A 248 12.60 16.94 -14.54
C GLU A 248 12.09 15.71 -15.33
N LYS A 249 12.64 15.48 -16.53
CA LYS A 249 12.35 14.26 -17.31
C LYS A 249 12.75 12.99 -16.57
N ALA A 250 13.91 12.97 -15.91
CA ALA A 250 14.34 11.82 -15.12
C ALA A 250 13.43 11.59 -13.90
N TYR A 251 13.01 12.65 -13.22
CA TYR A 251 12.05 12.56 -12.10
C TYR A 251 10.66 12.11 -12.58
N ALA A 252 10.22 12.55 -13.77
CA ALA A 252 9.01 12.08 -14.43
C ALA A 252 9.11 10.59 -14.83
N LYS A 253 10.24 10.14 -15.39
CA LYS A 253 10.48 8.71 -15.68
C LYS A 253 10.45 7.88 -14.39
N ALA A 254 11.12 8.34 -13.32
CA ALA A 254 11.13 7.66 -12.04
C ALA A 254 9.70 7.47 -11.47
N HIS A 255 8.81 8.45 -11.69
CA HIS A 255 7.38 8.40 -11.35
C HIS A 255 6.47 7.76 -12.41
N GLY A 256 7.01 7.42 -13.60
CA GLY A 256 6.33 6.79 -14.72
C GLY A 256 5.63 7.72 -15.73
N ASP A 257 5.41 9.00 -15.42
CA ASP A 257 4.89 10.04 -16.32
C ASP A 257 5.03 11.45 -15.72
N TYR A 258 4.93 12.47 -16.57
CA TYR A 258 4.92 13.88 -16.13
C TYR A 258 3.66 14.24 -15.31
N GLU A 259 2.48 13.68 -15.62
CA GLU A 259 1.23 13.97 -14.89
C GLU A 259 1.28 13.54 -13.41
N ALA A 260 2.04 12.49 -13.07
CA ALA A 260 2.33 12.10 -11.69
C ALA A 260 3.04 13.19 -10.85
N LEU A 261 3.63 14.21 -11.51
CA LEU A 261 4.28 15.35 -10.86
C LEU A 261 3.30 16.52 -10.60
N GLU A 262 2.08 16.54 -11.15
CA GLU A 262 1.12 17.61 -10.88
C GLU A 262 0.66 17.58 -9.40
N GLY A 263 0.97 18.64 -8.64
CA GLY A 263 0.53 18.88 -7.26
C GLY A 263 1.18 18.00 -6.19
N GLY A 264 1.81 18.60 -5.17
CA GLY A 264 2.52 17.86 -4.11
C GLY A 264 3.09 18.71 -2.99
N TRP A 265 4.01 18.12 -2.21
CA TRP A 265 4.57 18.69 -0.99
C TRP A 265 6.08 18.86 -1.11
N ILE A 266 6.57 20.06 -0.78
CA ILE A 266 7.99 20.42 -0.95
C ILE A 266 8.89 19.43 -0.22
N GLY A 267 8.46 19.01 0.99
CA GLY A 267 9.14 18.01 1.80
C GLY A 267 9.37 16.68 1.06
N ALA A 268 8.34 16.11 0.43
CA ALA A 268 8.47 14.87 -0.34
C ALA A 268 9.52 14.99 -1.46
N GLY A 269 9.48 16.07 -2.25
CA GLY A 269 10.42 16.26 -3.35
C GLY A 269 11.88 16.38 -2.89
N VAL A 270 12.12 17.03 -1.74
CA VAL A 270 13.47 17.08 -1.15
C VAL A 270 13.88 15.72 -0.58
N GLU A 271 12.99 14.94 0.05
CA GLU A 271 13.31 13.56 0.47
C GLU A 271 13.77 12.73 -0.74
N ASP A 272 13.02 12.77 -1.85
CA ASP A 272 13.29 11.99 -3.06
C ASP A 272 14.61 12.37 -3.77
N MET A 273 15.12 13.57 -3.54
CA MET A 273 16.40 14.04 -4.10
C MET A 273 17.57 13.95 -3.12
N THR A 274 17.35 13.61 -1.84
CA THR A 274 18.40 13.70 -0.80
C THR A 274 18.48 12.51 0.16
N GLY A 275 17.47 11.62 0.21
CA GLY A 275 17.36 10.61 1.26
C GLY A 275 17.10 11.19 2.66
N GLY A 276 16.81 12.50 2.72
CA GLY A 276 16.50 13.23 3.94
C GLY A 276 15.16 12.84 4.56
N VAL A 277 14.82 13.49 5.67
CA VAL A 277 13.53 13.34 6.36
C VAL A 277 12.88 14.69 6.54
N SER A 278 11.68 14.81 5.98
CA SER A 278 10.88 16.03 6.04
C SER A 278 9.97 16.06 7.26
N SER A 279 9.70 17.30 7.69
CA SER A 279 8.81 17.63 8.79
C SER A 279 8.23 19.01 8.51
N VAL A 280 6.91 19.19 8.67
CA VAL A 280 6.29 20.50 8.40
C VAL A 280 5.86 21.19 9.68
N VAL A 281 6.36 22.42 9.83
CA VAL A 281 6.16 23.26 11.00
C VAL A 281 5.20 24.39 10.63
N LEU A 282 4.07 24.49 11.34
CA LEU A 282 3.24 25.70 11.29
C LEU A 282 4.06 26.89 11.78
N THR A 283 4.21 27.92 10.94
CA THR A 283 4.95 29.16 11.27
C THR A 283 4.45 29.81 12.56
N SER A 284 3.12 29.78 12.77
CA SER A 284 2.42 30.25 13.97
C SER A 284 2.66 29.42 15.24
N ARG A 285 3.29 28.23 15.13
CA ARG A 285 3.63 27.33 16.24
C ARG A 285 5.14 27.22 16.50
N VAL A 286 5.98 28.03 15.85
CA VAL A 286 7.45 28.04 16.07
C VAL A 286 7.78 28.51 17.50
N LEU A 287 8.03 27.55 18.40
CA LEU A 287 8.25 27.81 19.83
C LEU A 287 9.56 28.57 20.14
N ARG A 288 10.63 28.34 19.38
CA ARG A 288 11.97 28.89 19.63
C ARG A 288 12.58 29.46 18.35
N LYS A 289 12.18 30.69 18.01
CA LYS A 289 12.67 31.44 16.84
C LYS A 289 14.21 31.47 16.70
N ASP A 290 14.96 31.50 17.80
CA ASP A 290 16.42 31.50 17.75
C ASP A 290 17.03 30.11 17.48
N LYS A 291 16.35 29.00 17.80
CA LYS A 291 16.75 27.67 17.30
C LYS A 291 16.54 27.64 15.79
N LEU A 292 15.35 28.04 15.33
CA LEU A 292 15.04 28.09 13.90
C LEU A 292 16.01 29.01 13.14
N TRP A 293 16.41 30.16 13.70
CA TRP A 293 17.42 31.02 13.07
C TRP A 293 18.81 30.40 13.01
N TYR A 294 19.20 29.59 14.01
CA TYR A 294 20.46 28.86 13.97
C TYR A 294 20.45 27.77 12.89
N GLU A 295 19.34 27.03 12.74
CA GLU A 295 19.16 26.03 11.68
C GLU A 295 19.11 26.69 10.28
N LEU A 296 18.27 27.73 10.09
CA LEU A 296 18.15 28.47 8.82
C LEU A 296 19.47 29.08 8.34
N ARG A 297 20.36 29.47 9.24
CA ARG A 297 21.68 30.02 8.88
C ARG A 297 22.64 29.04 8.20
N GLN A 298 22.24 27.78 8.03
CA GLN A 298 23.04 26.72 7.40
C GLN A 298 22.56 26.31 6.00
N VAL A 299 21.47 26.90 5.47
CA VAL A 299 20.88 26.46 4.18
C VAL A 299 21.83 26.59 2.99
N ASP A 300 22.69 27.61 3.00
CA ASP A 300 23.67 27.90 1.94
C ASP A 300 25.09 27.42 2.29
N GLN A 301 25.22 26.39 3.14
CA GLN A 301 26.50 25.78 3.54
C GLN A 301 26.52 24.29 3.14
N ASP A 302 27.59 23.83 2.50
CA ASP A 302 27.71 22.44 1.98
C ASP A 302 27.64 21.35 3.08
N ASP A 303 27.91 21.70 4.35
CA ASP A 303 27.76 20.81 5.53
C ASP A 303 26.47 21.07 6.33
N GLY A 304 25.58 21.93 5.83
CA GLY A 304 24.36 22.34 6.53
C GLY A 304 23.34 21.22 6.68
N GLN A 305 22.89 20.99 7.93
CA GLN A 305 22.01 19.87 8.29
C GLN A 305 20.56 19.99 7.79
N PHE A 306 20.13 21.16 7.30
CA PHE A 306 18.73 21.43 6.96
C PHE A 306 18.58 22.29 5.71
N VAL A 307 17.52 22.02 4.96
CA VAL A 307 16.98 22.89 3.91
C VAL A 307 15.50 23.16 4.17
N TYR A 308 15.00 24.29 3.65
CA TYR A 308 13.67 24.80 4.01
C TYR A 308 12.81 25.23 2.82
N GLY A 309 11.67 24.56 2.66
CA GLY A 309 10.58 25.00 1.80
C GLY A 309 9.57 25.87 2.54
N LEU A 310 8.87 26.72 1.79
CA LEU A 310 7.82 27.60 2.28
C LEU A 310 6.57 27.45 1.42
N ALA A 311 5.39 27.37 2.03
CA ALA A 311 4.12 27.49 1.31
C ALA A 311 3.21 28.54 1.98
N ALA A 312 2.65 29.41 1.13
CA ALA A 312 1.69 30.42 1.55
C ALA A 312 0.33 29.76 1.89
N SER A 313 -0.52 30.48 2.63
CA SER A 313 -1.69 29.88 3.29
C SER A 313 -2.61 29.13 2.33
N PHE A 314 -3.02 27.92 2.73
CA PHE A 314 -4.24 27.33 2.17
C PHE A 314 -5.44 28.18 2.58
N GLY A 315 -6.37 28.38 1.65
CA GLY A 315 -7.56 29.20 1.84
C GLY A 315 -8.52 29.07 0.67
N VAL A 316 -9.79 29.44 0.87
CA VAL A 316 -10.82 29.36 -0.17
C VAL A 316 -10.70 30.57 -1.11
N GLY A 317 -9.75 30.50 -2.04
CA GLY A 317 -9.53 31.48 -3.09
C GLY A 317 -8.19 31.30 -3.79
N THR A 318 -8.17 31.53 -5.10
CA THR A 318 -6.93 31.76 -5.87
C THR A 318 -6.59 33.25 -5.81
N GLY A 319 -5.31 33.59 -5.62
CA GLY A 319 -4.87 34.99 -5.52
C GLY A 319 -3.55 35.18 -4.77
N GLU A 320 -3.16 36.44 -4.61
CA GLU A 320 -1.95 36.86 -3.90
C GLU A 320 -2.22 37.31 -2.46
N ARG A 321 -1.15 37.44 -1.67
CA ARG A 321 -1.10 38.24 -0.46
C ARG A 321 0.25 38.94 -0.33
N ASN A 322 0.26 40.27 -0.49
CA ASN A 322 1.47 41.09 -0.54
C ASN A 322 2.42 40.67 -1.68
N GLY A 323 1.84 40.33 -2.84
CA GLY A 323 2.53 39.84 -4.03
C GLY A 323 2.79 38.32 -4.04
N LEU A 324 2.93 37.69 -2.86
CA LEU A 324 3.16 36.25 -2.72
C LEU A 324 1.92 35.45 -3.15
N MET A 325 2.09 34.39 -3.94
CA MET A 325 0.99 33.57 -4.44
C MET A 325 0.52 32.55 -3.38
N LEU A 326 -0.80 32.42 -3.22
CA LEU A 326 -1.41 31.41 -2.33
C LEU A 326 -1.50 30.04 -3.01
N ASN A 327 -1.48 28.97 -2.21
CA ASN A 327 -1.39 27.57 -2.67
C ASN A 327 -0.16 27.30 -3.58
N HIS A 328 0.91 28.08 -3.43
CA HIS A 328 2.15 27.97 -4.21
C HIS A 328 3.37 27.73 -3.31
N ALA A 329 4.39 27.12 -3.88
CA ALA A 329 5.59 26.66 -3.20
C ALA A 329 6.81 27.57 -3.46
N TYR A 330 7.66 27.72 -2.46
CA TYR A 330 8.80 28.64 -2.43
C TYR A 330 10.00 27.98 -1.73
N SER A 331 11.23 28.35 -2.12
CA SER A 331 12.48 27.86 -1.50
C SER A 331 13.09 28.94 -0.60
N VAL A 332 13.61 28.59 0.58
CA VAL A 332 14.58 29.43 1.29
C VAL A 332 15.97 29.08 0.76
N ILE A 333 16.66 30.04 0.16
CA ILE A 333 17.95 29.81 -0.51
C ILE A 333 19.14 30.45 0.22
N LYS A 334 18.89 31.37 1.17
CA LYS A 334 19.94 32.04 1.95
C LYS A 334 19.41 32.63 3.24
N ALA A 335 20.25 32.73 4.28
CA ALA A 335 19.91 33.39 5.53
C ALA A 335 21.07 34.23 6.08
N VAL A 336 20.84 35.53 6.28
CA VAL A 336 21.89 36.50 6.66
C VAL A 336 21.45 37.40 7.81
N GLU A 337 22.40 37.75 8.67
CA GLU A 337 22.22 38.81 9.68
C GLU A 337 22.98 40.06 9.25
N ILE A 338 22.28 41.18 9.11
CA ILE A 338 22.88 42.47 8.79
C ILE A 338 22.48 43.53 9.83
N GLU A 339 23.21 44.65 9.84
CA GLU A 339 22.80 45.84 10.56
C GLU A 339 22.17 46.80 9.54
N ASP A 340 21.01 47.37 9.89
CA ASP A 340 20.30 48.35 9.06
C ASP A 340 20.93 49.75 9.20
N ALA A 341 20.40 50.72 8.44
CA ALA A 341 20.84 52.12 8.49
C ALA A 341 20.61 52.82 9.84
N THR A 342 20.02 52.15 10.83
CA THR A 342 19.83 52.62 12.21
C THR A 342 20.70 51.86 13.23
N GLY A 343 21.53 50.91 12.78
CA GLY A 343 22.36 50.06 13.63
C GLY A 343 21.59 48.92 14.32
N ARG A 344 20.38 48.59 13.85
CA ARG A 344 19.61 47.44 14.37
C ARG A 344 19.96 46.19 13.57
N LYS A 345 20.18 45.07 14.27
CA LYS A 345 20.34 43.76 13.65
C LYS A 345 19.02 43.28 13.05
N VAL A 346 19.04 42.91 11.78
CA VAL A 346 17.91 42.38 11.01
C VAL A 346 18.29 40.98 10.51
N LYS A 347 17.39 40.02 10.76
CA LYS A 347 17.46 38.64 10.27
C LYS A 347 16.74 38.56 8.93
N LEU A 348 17.48 38.41 7.83
CA LEU A 348 16.93 38.36 6.47
C LEU A 348 17.05 36.97 5.87
N LEU A 349 16.03 36.58 5.11
CA LEU A 349 15.95 35.36 4.32
C LEU A 349 15.83 35.75 2.84
N GLN A 350 16.59 35.07 1.98
CA GLN A 350 16.43 35.14 0.53
C GLN A 350 15.53 33.98 0.09
N ILE A 351 14.49 34.30 -0.68
CA ILE A 351 13.42 33.36 -1.04
C ILE A 351 13.31 33.29 -2.56
N ARG A 352 13.12 32.08 -3.06
CA ARG A 352 12.95 31.75 -4.47
C ARG A 352 11.51 31.38 -4.78
N ASN A 353 10.96 31.93 -5.85
CA ASN A 353 9.77 31.44 -6.54
C ASN A 353 10.21 30.56 -7.73
N PRO A 354 9.77 29.29 -7.84
CA PRO A 354 10.11 28.41 -8.96
C PRO A 354 9.53 28.85 -10.32
N TRP A 355 8.60 29.80 -10.36
CA TRP A 355 8.17 30.44 -11.61
C TRP A 355 9.27 31.28 -12.28
N GLY A 356 10.29 31.70 -11.53
CA GLY A 356 11.27 32.67 -12.01
C GLY A 356 10.62 34.00 -12.41
N GLN A 357 11.07 34.55 -13.55
CA GLN A 357 10.54 35.78 -14.16
C GLN A 357 9.15 35.52 -14.77
N ASN A 358 8.07 35.77 -14.01
CA ASN A 358 6.72 35.43 -14.47
C ASN A 358 6.09 36.58 -15.30
N ALA A 359 5.67 36.24 -16.53
CA ALA A 359 5.32 37.22 -17.54
C ALA A 359 4.17 38.17 -17.14
N SER A 360 4.40 39.46 -17.35
CA SER A 360 3.40 40.54 -17.44
C SER A 360 2.66 41.02 -16.18
N THR A 361 2.88 40.42 -15.00
CA THR A 361 2.09 40.78 -13.80
C THR A 361 2.87 41.19 -12.55
N GLY A 362 4.15 40.82 -12.37
CA GLY A 362 4.89 41.08 -11.13
C GLY A 362 4.29 40.38 -9.90
N LEU A 363 3.60 39.26 -10.11
CA LEU A 363 2.96 38.44 -9.08
C LEU A 363 3.80 37.20 -8.80
N GLY A 364 3.90 36.85 -7.52
CA GLY A 364 4.72 35.75 -7.02
C GLY A 364 5.97 36.22 -6.26
N GLU A 365 6.27 37.52 -6.24
CA GLU A 365 7.35 38.12 -5.44
C GLU A 365 6.79 38.90 -4.23
N TRP A 366 7.62 39.14 -3.21
CA TRP A 366 7.23 39.93 -2.04
C TRP A 366 7.15 41.43 -2.36
N HIS A 367 6.09 42.12 -1.92
CA HIS A 367 5.90 43.58 -2.10
C HIS A 367 6.06 44.42 -0.80
N GLY A 368 6.67 43.86 0.25
CA GLY A 368 6.81 44.50 1.57
C GLY A 368 8.21 45.08 1.87
N PRO A 369 8.59 45.24 3.14
CA PRO A 369 9.95 45.64 3.52
C PRO A 369 11.00 44.66 2.97
N TRP A 370 12.09 45.19 2.40
CA TRP A 370 13.14 44.43 1.69
C TRP A 370 12.73 43.79 0.35
N SER A 371 11.53 44.05 -0.17
CA SER A 371 11.20 43.78 -1.57
C SER A 371 12.12 44.51 -2.55
N ASP A 372 12.03 44.14 -3.82
CA ASP A 372 12.46 44.99 -4.92
C ASP A 372 11.82 46.38 -4.84
N GLY A 373 12.62 47.41 -5.11
CA GLY A 373 12.23 48.82 -4.97
C GLY A 373 11.94 49.29 -3.52
N SER A 374 12.09 48.45 -2.50
CA SER A 374 11.77 48.82 -1.11
C SER A 374 12.73 49.85 -0.52
N LYS A 375 12.23 50.71 0.37
CA LYS A 375 12.97 51.85 0.95
C LYS A 375 14.07 51.44 1.95
N GLU A 376 14.03 50.21 2.43
CA GLU A 376 15.03 49.61 3.33
C GLU A 376 16.40 49.39 2.65
N TRP A 377 16.43 49.36 1.31
CA TRP A 377 17.67 49.22 0.55
C TRP A 377 18.53 50.49 0.57
N THR A 378 19.83 50.29 0.77
CA THR A 378 20.86 51.34 0.65
C THR A 378 21.96 50.86 -0.30
N PRO A 379 22.78 51.76 -0.87
CA PRO A 379 23.94 51.36 -1.69
C PRO A 379 24.92 50.43 -0.96
N GLU A 380 24.95 50.48 0.37
CA GLU A 380 25.77 49.60 1.20
C GLU A 380 25.12 48.22 1.40
N THR A 381 23.81 48.14 1.66
CA THR A 381 23.12 46.85 1.86
C THR A 381 22.92 46.09 0.56
N MET A 382 22.59 46.76 -0.55
CA MET A 382 22.53 46.12 -1.88
C MET A 382 23.88 45.50 -2.25
N LYS A 383 24.98 46.25 -2.08
CA LYS A 383 26.34 45.74 -2.33
C LYS A 383 26.76 44.63 -1.36
N LYS A 384 26.34 44.68 -0.09
CA LYS A 384 26.65 43.66 0.91
C LYS A 384 25.93 42.32 0.63
N LEU A 385 24.71 42.38 0.11
CA LEU A 385 23.90 41.19 -0.21
C LEU A 385 24.00 40.74 -1.67
N ASN A 386 24.72 41.49 -2.51
CA ASN A 386 24.79 41.29 -3.96
C ASN A 386 23.40 41.19 -4.61
N HIS A 387 22.49 42.09 -4.20
CA HIS A 387 21.14 42.18 -4.73
C HIS A 387 21.09 43.20 -5.87
N GLU A 388 20.57 42.77 -7.01
CA GLU A 388 20.16 43.60 -8.15
C GLU A 388 18.63 43.57 -8.26
N PHE A 389 18.03 44.65 -8.75
CA PHE A 389 16.57 44.73 -8.85
C PHE A 389 16.04 44.12 -10.15
N GLY A 390 15.01 43.27 -10.06
CA GLY A 390 14.29 42.73 -11.21
C GLY A 390 13.23 41.69 -10.84
N ASP A 391 12.14 41.65 -11.60
CA ASP A 391 11.19 40.53 -11.63
C ASP A 391 11.92 39.31 -12.19
N ASP A 392 12.50 38.51 -11.30
CA ASP A 392 13.36 37.38 -11.63
C ASP A 392 13.02 36.13 -10.79
N GLY A 393 12.21 36.31 -9.75
CA GLY A 393 11.74 35.32 -8.80
C GLY A 393 12.59 35.20 -7.53
N VAL A 394 13.54 36.10 -7.24
CA VAL A 394 14.39 36.06 -6.04
C VAL A 394 14.30 37.36 -5.22
N PHE A 395 13.67 37.28 -4.05
CA PHE A 395 13.41 38.43 -3.18
C PHE A 395 13.87 38.22 -1.73
N TRP A 396 14.02 39.31 -0.98
CA TRP A 396 14.41 39.29 0.44
C TRP A 396 13.23 39.59 1.37
N MET A 397 13.15 38.89 2.50
CA MET A 397 12.16 39.10 3.56
C MET A 397 12.82 39.05 4.94
N THR A 398 12.20 39.66 5.96
CA THR A 398 12.62 39.41 7.35
C THR A 398 12.11 38.06 7.85
N LEU A 399 12.81 37.43 8.80
CA LEU A 399 12.32 36.21 9.48
C LEU A 399 10.94 36.42 10.10
N GLU A 400 10.70 37.60 10.67
CA GLU A 400 9.39 38.02 11.17
C GLU A 400 8.34 38.03 10.05
N ASP A 401 8.59 38.64 8.89
CA ASP A 401 7.62 38.69 7.78
C ASP A 401 7.33 37.29 7.23
N VAL A 402 8.34 36.42 7.13
CA VAL A 402 8.16 35.02 6.71
C VAL A 402 7.20 34.27 7.64
N LEU A 403 7.37 34.42 8.96
CA LEU A 403 6.51 33.77 9.96
C LEU A 403 5.07 34.33 10.01
N HIS A 404 4.79 35.47 9.38
CA HIS A 404 3.42 36.00 9.23
C HIS A 404 2.79 35.69 7.86
N ASN A 405 3.60 35.61 6.79
CA ASN A 405 3.10 35.52 5.40
C ASN A 405 3.10 34.10 4.82
N PHE A 406 3.90 33.17 5.34
CA PHE A 406 3.82 31.75 5.02
C PHE A 406 3.10 30.99 6.14
N GLN A 407 2.33 29.95 5.81
CA GLN A 407 1.64 29.10 6.79
C GLN A 407 2.51 27.90 7.15
N TRP A 408 3.15 27.31 6.14
CA TRP A 408 3.88 26.05 6.23
C TRP A 408 5.36 26.28 6.00
N LEU A 409 6.18 25.84 6.96
CA LEU A 409 7.61 25.75 6.84
C LEU A 409 7.98 24.26 6.73
N ASN A 410 8.29 23.82 5.51
CA ASN A 410 8.83 22.48 5.27
C ASN A 410 10.29 22.49 5.73
N ARG A 411 10.64 21.65 6.70
CA ARG A 411 12.00 21.51 7.25
C ARG A 411 12.48 20.09 6.98
N THR A 412 13.39 19.94 6.04
CA THR A 412 14.00 18.65 5.71
C THR A 412 15.35 18.54 6.39
N ARG A 413 15.53 17.50 7.21
CA ARG A 413 16.84 17.12 7.74
C ARG A 413 17.59 16.33 6.67
N LEU A 414 18.84 16.70 6.46
CA LEU A 414 19.79 15.99 5.62
C LEU A 414 20.66 15.07 6.48
N PHE A 415 21.07 13.94 5.90
CA PHE A 415 21.95 12.97 6.54
C PHE A 415 23.30 12.90 5.83
N ASN A 416 24.34 12.61 6.60
CA ASN A 416 25.69 12.38 6.11
C ASN A 416 26.22 11.04 6.65
N ASP A 417 27.45 10.70 6.26
CA ASP A 417 28.06 9.38 6.45
C ASP A 417 28.19 8.94 7.92
N HIS A 418 27.98 9.86 8.87
CA HIS A 418 27.98 9.60 10.32
C HIS A 418 26.65 8.99 10.82
N TRP A 419 25.61 8.94 9.98
CA TRP A 419 24.31 8.36 10.31
C TRP A 419 24.18 6.92 9.80
N THR A 420 23.69 6.05 10.67
CA THR A 420 23.29 4.67 10.32
C THR A 420 21.78 4.63 10.14
N VAL A 421 21.28 3.83 9.18
CA VAL A 421 19.85 3.67 8.93
C VAL A 421 19.41 2.22 9.05
N ALA A 422 18.55 1.95 10.02
CA ALA A 422 17.80 0.71 10.10
C ALA A 422 16.45 0.87 9.39
N GLN A 423 15.98 -0.17 8.70
CA GLN A 423 14.62 -0.22 8.17
C GLN A 423 14.01 -1.62 8.26
N GLN A 424 12.68 -1.67 8.39
CA GLN A 424 11.86 -2.88 8.36
C GLN A 424 10.49 -2.55 7.77
N TRP A 425 10.02 -3.38 6.84
CA TRP A 425 8.67 -3.28 6.24
C TRP A 425 7.75 -4.41 6.73
N THR A 426 6.43 -4.20 6.60
CA THR A 426 5.36 -5.15 6.94
C THR A 426 4.04 -4.77 6.24
N SER A 427 3.13 -5.74 6.08
CA SER A 427 1.73 -5.54 5.70
C SER A 427 0.83 -5.79 6.91
N LEU A 428 -0.12 -4.90 7.21
CA LEU A 428 -1.05 -5.07 8.33
C LEU A 428 -2.50 -4.74 7.95
N PRO A 429 -3.49 -5.58 8.33
CA PRO A 429 -4.90 -5.28 8.18
C PRO A 429 -5.32 -4.19 9.17
N ILE A 430 -5.90 -3.09 8.66
CA ILE A 430 -6.30 -1.96 9.50
C ILE A 430 -7.77 -2.11 9.90
N SER A 431 -8.03 -2.21 11.20
CA SER A 431 -9.39 -2.27 11.75
C SER A 431 -10.19 -1.00 11.43
N TRP A 432 -11.50 -1.16 11.30
CA TRP A 432 -12.47 -0.06 11.22
C TRP A 432 -12.53 0.83 12.47
N ILE A 433 -12.02 0.36 13.62
CA ILE A 433 -11.92 1.15 14.85
C ILE A 433 -10.46 1.61 15.02
N PRO A 434 -10.15 2.93 14.93
CA PRO A 434 -8.76 3.40 14.96
C PRO A 434 -8.10 3.23 16.34
N GLY A 435 -7.21 2.25 16.47
CA GLY A 435 -6.40 1.97 17.65
C GLY A 435 -4.90 2.04 17.37
N TYR A 436 -4.10 1.86 18.42
CA TYR A 436 -2.72 1.38 18.24
C TYR A 436 -2.77 -0.09 17.83
N LEU A 437 -1.84 -0.51 16.96
CA LEU A 437 -1.77 -1.90 16.50
C LEU A 437 -1.04 -2.76 17.55
N ASN A 438 -1.42 -4.04 17.66
CA ASN A 438 -0.70 -4.99 18.53
C ASN A 438 0.74 -5.20 18.02
N THR A 439 0.89 -5.30 16.69
CA THR A 439 2.19 -5.34 16.02
C THR A 439 3.01 -4.08 16.31
N LYS A 440 4.21 -4.28 16.86
CA LYS A 440 5.14 -3.22 17.27
C LYS A 440 6.51 -3.41 16.62
N PHE A 441 7.23 -2.32 16.41
CA PHE A 441 8.63 -2.36 16.00
C PHE A 441 9.49 -2.10 17.24
N VAL A 442 10.27 -3.08 17.69
CA VAL A 442 11.20 -2.93 18.80
C VAL A 442 12.54 -2.44 18.26
N ILE A 443 13.08 -1.37 18.85
CA ILE A 443 14.39 -0.81 18.49
C ILE A 443 15.37 -0.91 19.66
N GLN A 444 16.59 -1.32 19.33
CA GLN A 444 17.69 -1.52 20.29
C GLN A 444 18.67 -0.35 20.17
N VAL A 445 18.96 0.33 21.27
CA VAL A 445 19.93 1.44 21.33
C VAL A 445 21.06 1.05 22.28
N GLU A 446 22.30 1.06 21.78
CA GLU A 446 23.51 0.74 22.56
C GLU A 446 24.29 2.02 22.94
N LYS A 447 24.09 3.12 22.20
CA LYS A 447 24.77 4.43 22.41
C LYS A 447 23.76 5.58 22.54
N PRO A 448 23.93 6.50 23.52
CA PRO A 448 23.07 7.67 23.63
C PRO A 448 23.30 8.63 22.46
N GLY A 449 22.23 9.06 21.79
CA GLY A 449 22.32 9.82 20.55
C GLY A 449 20.98 10.34 20.05
N LEU A 450 21.03 11.17 19.00
CA LEU A 450 19.82 11.62 18.30
C LEU A 450 19.33 10.53 17.34
N ALA A 451 18.10 10.08 17.55
CA ALA A 451 17.37 9.21 16.63
C ALA A 451 16.31 10.03 15.85
N VAL A 452 16.16 9.71 14.57
CA VAL A 452 15.09 10.22 13.70
C VAL A 452 14.25 9.03 13.25
N ILE A 453 13.08 8.88 13.88
CA ILE A 453 12.17 7.75 13.67
C ILE A 453 11.11 8.17 12.66
N VAL A 454 10.88 7.36 11.63
CA VAL A 454 9.99 7.64 10.52
C VAL A 454 9.10 6.43 10.25
N LEU A 455 7.79 6.59 10.34
CA LEU A 455 6.83 5.61 9.84
C LEU A 455 6.31 6.10 8.48
N SER A 456 6.37 5.25 7.48
CA SER A 456 5.96 5.56 6.11
C SER A 456 5.14 4.45 5.48
N LYS A 457 4.37 4.80 4.46
CA LYS A 457 3.80 3.89 3.46
C LYS A 457 4.51 4.12 2.12
N PRO A 458 4.38 3.24 1.12
CA PRO A 458 4.90 3.52 -0.22
C PRO A 458 4.24 4.76 -0.85
N ASP A 459 4.93 5.45 -1.76
CA ASP A 459 4.35 6.60 -2.47
C ASP A 459 3.40 6.16 -3.59
N GLU A 460 2.19 6.72 -3.57
CA GLU A 460 1.11 6.39 -4.52
C GLU A 460 1.33 7.02 -5.91
N ARG A 461 2.28 7.97 -6.07
CA ARG A 461 2.60 8.59 -7.37
C ARG A 461 3.13 7.58 -8.39
N TYR A 462 4.05 6.71 -7.95
CA TYR A 462 4.72 5.74 -8.82
C TYR A 462 3.72 4.84 -9.55
N TYR A 463 2.66 4.43 -8.85
CA TYR A 463 1.57 3.59 -9.36
C TYR A 463 0.22 4.34 -9.45
N ASN A 464 0.23 5.64 -9.79
CA ASN A 464 -0.97 6.47 -9.85
C ASN A 464 -2.08 5.87 -10.75
N GLY A 465 -3.29 5.78 -10.20
CA GLY A 465 -4.43 5.07 -10.76
C GLY A 465 -4.59 3.63 -10.26
N LEU A 466 -3.59 3.05 -9.56
CA LEU A 466 -3.67 1.71 -8.96
C LEU A 466 -3.70 1.74 -7.42
N GLU A 467 -3.64 2.91 -6.79
CA GLU A 467 -3.57 3.05 -5.32
C GLU A 467 -4.84 2.61 -4.57
N GLY A 468 -5.95 2.40 -5.28
CA GLY A 468 -7.18 1.85 -4.73
C GLY A 468 -8.00 2.83 -3.89
N GLN A 469 -9.00 2.30 -3.19
CA GLN A 469 -10.07 3.12 -2.58
C GLN A 469 -9.74 3.70 -1.20
N TYR A 470 -8.61 3.37 -0.57
CA TYR A 470 -8.34 3.76 0.82
C TYR A 470 -7.19 4.76 0.93
N ARG A 471 -7.43 5.85 1.67
CA ARG A 471 -6.39 6.77 2.11
C ARG A 471 -6.02 6.46 3.56
N PHE A 472 -4.77 6.08 3.78
CA PHE A 472 -4.23 5.80 5.10
C PHE A 472 -3.62 7.06 5.71
N PHE A 473 -3.84 7.27 7.01
CA PHE A 473 -3.20 8.32 7.81
C PHE A 473 -2.43 7.66 8.94
N LEU A 474 -1.18 8.10 9.13
CA LEU A 474 -0.20 7.45 9.99
C LEU A 474 0.00 8.22 11.31
N GLU A 475 0.15 7.47 12.39
CA GLU A 475 0.57 7.93 13.71
C GLU A 475 1.49 6.85 14.32
N PHE A 476 2.37 7.22 15.26
CA PHE A 476 3.04 6.24 16.12
C PHE A 476 3.41 6.82 17.48
N MET A 477 3.58 5.93 18.46
CA MET A 477 4.11 6.22 19.79
C MET A 477 5.47 5.54 19.96
N VAL A 478 6.43 6.23 20.58
CA VAL A 478 7.68 5.61 21.06
C VAL A 478 7.58 5.43 22.57
N ARG A 479 7.77 4.21 23.07
CA ARG A 479 7.77 3.86 24.50
C ARG A 479 9.14 3.29 24.88
N SER A 480 9.58 3.54 26.12
CA SER A 480 10.72 2.85 26.73
C SER A 480 10.22 1.61 27.44
N ASP A 481 10.74 0.44 27.08
CA ASP A 481 10.20 -0.84 27.54
C ASP A 481 10.65 -1.12 28.99
N GLU A 482 11.85 -0.66 29.38
CA GLU A 482 12.35 -0.68 30.76
C GLU A 482 11.51 0.13 31.77
N SER A 483 10.74 1.11 31.30
CA SER A 483 10.11 2.11 32.18
C SER A 483 8.63 2.37 31.91
N ASP A 484 8.05 1.67 30.94
CA ASP A 484 6.69 1.83 30.37
C ASP A 484 6.33 3.26 29.90
N LYS A 485 7.32 4.17 29.83
CA LYS A 485 7.06 5.59 29.55
C LYS A 485 7.01 5.87 28.06
N LYS A 486 5.94 6.54 27.63
CA LYS A 486 5.89 7.28 26.37
C LYS A 486 7.02 8.32 26.33
N ILE A 487 7.91 8.21 25.36
CA ILE A 487 9.05 9.10 25.12
C ILE A 487 8.70 10.13 24.05
N ALA A 488 8.06 9.70 22.96
CA ALA A 488 7.69 10.54 21.83
C ALA A 488 6.39 10.07 21.16
N GLU A 489 5.83 10.91 20.29
CA GLU A 489 4.79 10.56 19.33
C GLU A 489 4.99 11.34 18.03
N ALA A 490 4.55 10.76 16.92
CA ALA A 490 4.38 11.45 15.65
C ALA A 490 2.94 11.25 15.17
N THR A 491 2.30 12.31 14.67
CA THR A 491 0.92 12.26 14.19
C THR A 491 0.78 13.04 12.89
N TYR A 492 -0.06 12.54 11.98
CA TYR A 492 -0.30 13.20 10.71
C TYR A 492 -0.95 14.59 10.88
N ASN A 493 -0.55 15.53 10.04
CA ASN A 493 -1.09 16.88 10.06
C ASN A 493 -2.38 16.96 9.22
N ALA A 494 -3.54 16.85 9.87
CA ALA A 494 -4.85 16.84 9.21
C ALA A 494 -5.20 18.10 8.40
N TYR A 495 -4.49 19.21 8.59
CA TYR A 495 -4.67 20.47 7.83
C TYR A 495 -3.83 20.56 6.55
N GLU A 496 -2.83 19.70 6.45
CA GLU A 496 -1.90 19.58 5.34
C GLU A 496 -2.33 18.41 4.46
N GLY A 497 -2.50 17.23 5.06
CA GLY A 497 -2.94 16.04 4.34
C GLY A 497 -1.83 15.38 3.52
N GLU A 498 -0.58 15.80 3.64
CA GLU A 498 0.52 14.87 3.40
C GLU A 498 0.32 13.63 4.30
N ASN A 499 0.42 12.44 3.71
CA ASN A 499 0.17 11.18 4.38
C ASN A 499 1.10 10.05 3.90
N ARG A 500 2.26 10.40 3.32
CA ARG A 500 3.32 9.47 2.90
C ARG A 500 4.11 8.96 4.10
N SER A 501 4.48 9.87 5.00
CA SER A 501 5.29 9.60 6.18
C SER A 501 4.82 10.44 7.37
N VAL A 502 5.20 10.02 8.57
CA VAL A 502 5.25 10.84 9.79
C VAL A 502 6.57 10.57 10.50
N SER A 503 7.14 11.59 11.15
CA SER A 503 8.49 11.52 11.72
C SER A 503 8.60 12.23 13.07
N CYS A 504 9.57 11.83 13.88
CA CYS A 504 10.00 12.59 15.06
C CYS A 504 11.53 12.53 15.27
N GLU A 505 12.11 13.65 15.70
CA GLU A 505 13.48 13.73 16.22
C GLU A 505 13.43 13.53 17.74
N VAL A 506 14.14 12.53 18.28
CA VAL A 506 14.16 12.19 19.72
C VAL A 506 15.57 11.79 20.16
N TYR A 507 16.02 12.30 21.30
CA TYR A 507 17.27 11.84 21.90
C TYR A 507 16.98 10.60 22.76
N LEU A 508 17.68 9.50 22.49
CA LEU A 508 17.54 8.24 23.21
C LEU A 508 18.80 7.98 24.05
N GLU A 509 18.61 7.29 25.17
CA GLU A 509 19.69 6.71 25.96
C GLU A 509 19.83 5.22 25.56
N PRO A 510 20.88 4.49 25.98
CA PRO A 510 20.93 3.04 25.76
C PRO A 510 19.75 2.33 26.43
N GLY A 511 19.19 1.33 25.75
CA GLY A 511 18.01 0.58 26.18
C GLY A 511 17.13 0.15 25.02
N THR A 512 16.03 -0.55 25.34
CA THR A 512 15.07 -1.08 24.37
C THR A 512 13.79 -0.24 24.35
N TYR A 513 13.29 0.06 23.13
CA TYR A 513 12.13 0.91 22.93
C TYR A 513 11.14 0.31 21.92
N SER A 514 9.87 0.19 22.29
CA SER A 514 8.77 -0.17 21.38
C SER A 514 8.24 1.06 20.63
N VAL A 515 8.28 1.02 19.30
CA VAL A 515 7.60 1.94 18.38
C VAL A 515 6.30 1.30 17.92
N ILE A 516 5.17 1.83 18.39
CA ILE A 516 3.83 1.25 18.21
C ILE A 516 3.05 2.09 17.19
N PRO A 517 2.73 1.56 15.99
CA PRO A 517 1.94 2.25 14.98
C PRO A 517 0.47 2.44 15.39
N LYS A 518 -0.16 3.45 14.79
CA LYS A 518 -1.62 3.66 14.76
C LYS A 518 -1.99 4.16 13.38
N VAL A 519 -2.95 3.50 12.72
CA VAL A 519 -3.33 3.81 11.33
C VAL A 519 -4.83 4.04 11.25
N LEU A 520 -5.22 5.12 10.59
CA LEU A 520 -6.60 5.40 10.21
C LEU A 520 -6.75 5.18 8.70
N ALA A 521 -7.55 4.17 8.31
CA ALA A 521 -7.94 3.97 6.92
C ALA A 521 -9.27 4.69 6.62
N LYS A 522 -9.33 5.49 5.55
CA LYS A 522 -10.54 6.19 5.09
C LYS A 522 -10.89 5.80 3.66
N ARG A 523 -12.07 5.20 3.44
CA ARG A 523 -12.57 4.88 2.09
C ARG A 523 -12.94 6.17 1.34
N CYS A 524 -12.43 6.31 0.12
CA CYS A 524 -12.72 7.37 -0.84
C CYS A 524 -13.72 6.83 -1.88
N ALA A 525 -15.03 7.00 -1.62
CA ALA A 525 -16.10 6.43 -2.43
C ALA A 525 -16.16 6.92 -3.91
N TRP A 526 -15.35 7.91 -4.28
CA TRP A 526 -15.19 8.42 -5.65
C TRP A 526 -14.02 7.77 -6.41
N LYS A 527 -13.18 6.94 -5.76
CA LYS A 527 -12.15 6.15 -6.44
C LYS A 527 -12.73 4.80 -6.89
N TYR A 528 -12.32 4.32 -8.06
CA TYR A 528 -12.70 3.00 -8.56
C TYR A 528 -12.03 1.87 -7.74
N GLU A 529 -12.60 0.67 -7.81
CA GLU A 529 -11.96 -0.53 -7.24
C GLU A 529 -10.83 -1.02 -8.15
N LEU A 530 -9.71 -1.41 -7.55
CA LEU A 530 -8.48 -1.77 -8.27
C LEU A 530 -8.71 -2.87 -9.32
N ARG A 531 -9.53 -3.87 -8.97
CA ARG A 531 -9.95 -4.95 -9.87
C ARG A 531 -10.64 -4.44 -11.14
N ASP A 532 -11.46 -3.40 -11.04
CA ASP A 532 -12.19 -2.85 -12.19
C ASP A 532 -11.31 -1.94 -13.03
N ILE A 533 -10.37 -1.21 -12.42
CA ILE A 533 -9.32 -0.47 -13.12
C ILE A 533 -8.46 -1.43 -13.95
N VAL A 534 -7.95 -2.51 -13.35
CA VAL A 534 -7.13 -3.52 -14.04
C VAL A 534 -7.88 -4.12 -15.23
N LYS A 535 -9.15 -4.56 -15.06
CA LYS A 535 -10.00 -5.03 -16.17
C LYS A 535 -10.14 -3.99 -17.28
N SER A 536 -10.45 -2.73 -16.93
CA SER A 536 -10.70 -1.67 -17.91
C SER A 536 -9.45 -1.30 -18.71
N TYR A 537 -8.28 -1.24 -18.08
CA TYR A 537 -7.06 -0.80 -18.74
C TYR A 537 -6.22 -1.94 -19.35
N ALA A 538 -6.41 -3.20 -18.94
CA ALA A 538 -5.74 -4.35 -19.58
C ALA A 538 -6.08 -4.48 -21.08
N LEU A 539 -7.32 -4.16 -21.47
CA LEU A 539 -7.74 -4.19 -22.87
C LEU A 539 -7.46 -2.86 -23.61
N ASN A 540 -7.46 -1.72 -22.92
CA ASN A 540 -7.43 -0.39 -23.56
C ASN A 540 -6.05 0.31 -23.52
N ARG A 541 -5.22 0.08 -22.49
CA ARG A 541 -3.85 0.61 -22.34
C ARG A 541 -2.93 -0.44 -21.67
N PRO A 542 -2.73 -1.64 -22.27
CA PRO A 542 -1.96 -2.72 -21.65
C PRO A 542 -0.52 -2.31 -21.28
N ILE A 543 0.15 -1.50 -22.11
CA ILE A 543 1.53 -1.06 -21.87
C ILE A 543 1.62 -0.14 -20.65
N LYS A 544 0.78 0.92 -20.58
CA LYS A 544 0.73 1.79 -19.39
C LYS A 544 0.31 1.04 -18.13
N LEU A 545 -0.63 0.09 -18.24
CA LEU A 545 -1.01 -0.76 -17.12
C LEU A 545 0.20 -1.59 -16.65
N GLN A 546 0.94 -2.23 -17.55
CA GLN A 546 2.13 -3.01 -17.20
C GLN A 546 3.21 -2.16 -16.52
N GLN A 547 3.46 -0.93 -17.00
CA GLN A 547 4.40 0.01 -16.39
C GLN A 547 3.98 0.37 -14.95
N LYS A 548 2.71 0.75 -14.73
CA LYS A 548 2.22 1.17 -13.40
C LYS A 548 2.02 -0.01 -12.45
N ALA A 549 1.66 -1.17 -12.97
CA ALA A 549 1.58 -2.42 -12.21
C ALA A 549 2.94 -2.86 -11.69
N ARG A 550 4.01 -2.81 -12.51
CA ARG A 550 5.39 -3.05 -12.02
C ARG A 550 5.72 -2.18 -10.80
N PHE A 551 5.43 -0.88 -10.85
CA PHE A 551 5.64 0.01 -9.70
C PHE A 551 4.74 -0.33 -8.50
N TYR A 552 3.51 -0.80 -8.72
CA TYR A 552 2.64 -1.28 -7.65
C TYR A 552 3.24 -2.52 -6.98
N ASP A 553 3.62 -3.52 -7.78
CA ASP A 553 4.08 -4.82 -7.33
C ASP A 553 5.42 -4.68 -6.58
N THR A 554 6.36 -3.88 -7.09
CA THR A 554 7.61 -3.53 -6.37
C THR A 554 7.36 -2.77 -5.06
N ALA A 555 6.34 -1.91 -5.00
CA ALA A 555 5.97 -1.19 -3.78
C ALA A 555 5.30 -2.08 -2.71
N HIS A 556 4.74 -3.23 -3.12
CA HIS A 556 4.05 -4.16 -2.25
C HIS A 556 4.91 -5.39 -1.88
N ALA A 557 5.81 -5.85 -2.75
CA ALA A 557 6.78 -6.92 -2.48
C ALA A 557 7.98 -6.49 -1.60
N LYS A 558 7.80 -5.50 -0.70
CA LYS A 558 8.87 -4.97 0.15
C LYS A 558 9.31 -6.00 1.21
N PRO A 559 10.62 -6.20 1.47
CA PRO A 559 11.09 -7.24 2.39
C PRO A 559 10.46 -7.18 3.79
N GLY A 560 9.67 -8.20 4.14
CA GLY A 560 8.90 -8.29 5.38
C GLY A 560 7.38 -8.06 5.22
N VAL A 561 6.91 -7.66 4.04
CA VAL A 561 5.50 -7.79 3.63
C VAL A 561 5.19 -9.26 3.35
N LYS A 562 4.07 -9.75 3.87
CA LYS A 562 3.55 -11.10 3.61
C LYS A 562 2.77 -11.10 2.29
N ASP A 563 2.98 -12.09 1.42
CA ASP A 563 2.16 -12.27 0.22
C ASP A 563 0.95 -13.17 0.52
N GLU A 564 -0.24 -12.57 0.42
CA GLU A 564 -1.52 -13.23 0.71
C GLU A 564 -1.78 -14.40 -0.26
N ASP A 565 -1.27 -14.34 -1.51
CA ASP A 565 -1.44 -15.43 -2.49
C ASP A 565 -0.50 -16.62 -2.20
N GLU A 566 0.78 -16.38 -1.87
CA GLU A 566 1.70 -17.47 -1.48
C GLU A 566 1.22 -18.19 -0.21
N GLU A 567 0.82 -17.44 0.83
CA GLU A 567 0.21 -18.02 2.03
C GLU A 567 -1.02 -18.87 1.70
N LEU A 568 -1.89 -18.41 0.78
CA LEU A 568 -3.09 -19.14 0.38
C LEU A 568 -2.75 -20.44 -0.36
N GLN A 569 -1.69 -20.45 -1.19
CA GLN A 569 -1.23 -21.68 -1.85
C GLN A 569 -0.61 -22.66 -0.84
N ILE A 570 0.17 -22.17 0.12
CA ILE A 570 0.74 -22.99 1.21
C ILE A 570 -0.40 -23.62 2.02
N LYS A 571 -1.35 -22.82 2.53
CA LYS A 571 -2.50 -23.30 3.31
C LYS A 571 -3.36 -24.32 2.55
N LYS A 572 -3.60 -24.10 1.25
CA LYS A 572 -4.28 -25.08 0.36
C LYS A 572 -3.47 -26.37 0.18
N TRP A 573 -2.14 -26.27 0.06
CA TRP A 573 -1.26 -27.44 -0.06
C TRP A 573 -1.22 -28.25 1.23
N GLU A 574 -1.11 -27.58 2.39
CA GLU A 574 -1.12 -28.18 3.72
C GLU A 574 -2.45 -28.88 4.00
N GLU A 575 -3.59 -28.23 3.75
CA GLU A 575 -4.90 -28.85 3.87
C GLU A 575 -5.03 -30.07 2.94
N LYS A 576 -4.50 -29.99 1.71
CA LYS A 576 -4.47 -31.11 0.77
C LYS A 576 -3.59 -32.27 1.26
N GLN A 577 -2.52 -32.03 2.02
CA GLN A 577 -1.80 -33.11 2.70
C GLN A 577 -2.58 -33.64 3.92
N ARG A 578 -3.19 -32.76 4.73
CA ARG A 578 -3.99 -33.12 5.91
C ARG A 578 -5.19 -34.00 5.53
N ARG A 579 -5.88 -33.69 4.44
CA ARG A 579 -6.97 -34.51 3.87
C ARG A 579 -6.48 -35.89 3.40
N LYS A 580 -5.30 -35.99 2.77
CA LYS A 580 -4.70 -37.28 2.39
C LYS A 580 -4.31 -38.12 3.61
N GLU A 581 -3.67 -37.51 4.60
CA GLU A 581 -3.22 -38.20 5.80
C GLU A 581 -4.40 -38.66 6.66
N LEU A 582 -5.47 -37.87 6.76
CA LEU A 582 -6.72 -38.29 7.37
C LEU A 582 -7.33 -39.49 6.63
N LYS A 583 -7.44 -39.42 5.29
CA LYS A 583 -7.93 -40.54 4.46
C LYS A 583 -7.10 -41.81 4.67
N ARG A 584 -5.76 -41.70 4.70
CA ARG A 584 -4.85 -42.83 4.99
C ARG A 584 -5.12 -43.45 6.36
N LYS A 585 -5.29 -42.63 7.41
CA LYS A 585 -5.63 -43.11 8.76
C LYS A 585 -6.99 -43.82 8.78
N THR A 586 -8.02 -43.24 8.15
CA THR A 586 -9.35 -43.86 8.08
C THR A 586 -9.35 -45.18 7.28
N GLU A 587 -8.54 -45.29 6.22
CA GLU A 587 -8.33 -46.54 5.48
C GLU A 587 -7.63 -47.61 6.34
N GLU A 588 -6.62 -47.22 7.13
CA GLU A 588 -5.93 -48.11 8.08
C GLU A 588 -6.85 -48.55 9.24
N GLU A 589 -7.65 -47.65 9.81
CA GLU A 589 -8.65 -47.95 10.84
C GLU A 589 -9.74 -48.89 10.33
N ASN A 590 -10.30 -48.62 9.15
CA ASN A 590 -11.29 -49.49 8.51
C ASN A 590 -10.71 -50.88 8.20
N SER A 591 -9.45 -50.95 7.79
CA SER A 591 -8.73 -52.22 7.59
C SER A 591 -8.60 -53.01 8.91
N MET A 592 -8.17 -52.35 10.00
CA MET A 592 -8.07 -52.97 11.33
C MET A 592 -9.45 -53.39 11.87
N GLN A 593 -10.50 -52.61 11.67
CA GLN A 593 -11.87 -53.01 12.03
C GLN A 593 -12.33 -54.24 11.23
N LEU A 594 -12.04 -54.30 9.93
CA LEU A 594 -12.32 -55.48 9.10
C LEU A 594 -11.55 -56.72 9.57
N GLU A 595 -10.31 -56.59 10.04
CA GLU A 595 -9.59 -57.71 10.67
C GLU A 595 -10.20 -58.13 12.01
N LEU A 596 -10.58 -57.19 12.86
CA LEU A 596 -11.26 -57.47 14.14
C LEU A 596 -12.62 -58.17 13.93
N ILE A 597 -13.37 -57.81 12.89
CA ILE A 597 -14.64 -58.45 12.51
C ILE A 597 -14.41 -59.88 11.98
N LYS A 598 -13.37 -60.10 11.15
CA LYS A 598 -12.95 -61.45 10.72
C LYS A 598 -12.53 -62.31 11.92
N LEU A 599 -11.78 -61.76 12.86
CA LEU A 599 -11.34 -62.46 14.07
C LEU A 599 -12.52 -62.82 14.99
N ARG A 600 -13.46 -61.89 15.22
CA ARG A 600 -14.68 -62.14 16.01
C ARG A 600 -15.57 -63.21 15.39
N SER A 601 -15.80 -63.17 14.08
CA SER A 601 -16.63 -64.18 13.39
C SER A 601 -15.97 -65.57 13.41
N TYR A 602 -14.65 -65.66 13.27
CA TYR A 602 -13.89 -66.90 13.44
C TYR A 602 -14.02 -67.48 14.86
N ILE A 603 -13.87 -66.66 15.90
CA ILE A 603 -14.06 -67.08 17.31
C ILE A 603 -15.50 -67.55 17.55
N SER A 604 -16.50 -66.84 17.00
CA SER A 604 -17.91 -67.22 17.11
C SER A 604 -18.18 -68.59 16.46
N ALA A 605 -17.65 -68.82 15.25
CA ALA A 605 -17.78 -70.10 14.56
C ALA A 605 -17.16 -71.27 15.36
N LEU A 606 -16.01 -71.06 16.01
CA LEU A 606 -15.40 -72.05 16.91
C LEU A 606 -16.28 -72.33 18.14
N HIS A 607 -16.86 -71.29 18.76
CA HIS A 607 -17.81 -71.46 19.88
C HIS A 607 -19.04 -72.26 19.46
N GLU A 608 -19.67 -71.94 18.32
CA GLU A 608 -20.79 -72.72 17.82
C GLU A 608 -20.41 -74.17 17.49
N GLU A 609 -19.20 -74.43 16.98
CA GLU A 609 -18.75 -75.81 16.72
C GLU A 609 -18.57 -76.60 18.03
N MET A 610 -18.06 -75.97 19.09
CA MET A 610 -18.01 -76.57 20.42
C MET A 610 -19.41 -76.85 20.96
N GLU A 611 -20.35 -75.90 20.87
CA GLU A 611 -21.74 -76.10 21.27
C GLU A 611 -22.42 -77.22 20.48
N ARG A 612 -22.21 -77.31 19.16
CA ARG A 612 -22.75 -78.42 18.33
C ARG A 612 -22.19 -79.77 18.80
N ARG A 613 -20.89 -79.85 19.08
CA ARG A 613 -20.21 -81.04 19.61
C ARG A 613 -20.69 -81.41 21.02
N GLU A 614 -21.15 -80.46 21.82
CA GLU A 614 -21.70 -80.71 23.16
C GLU A 614 -23.19 -81.12 23.11
N LYS A 615 -24.02 -80.39 22.35
CA LYS A 615 -25.44 -80.72 22.12
C LYS A 615 -25.60 -82.12 21.50
N ALA A 616 -24.72 -82.52 20.59
CA ALA A 616 -24.69 -83.88 20.04
C ALA A 616 -24.51 -84.98 21.12
N LYS A 617 -23.56 -84.79 22.05
CA LYS A 617 -23.33 -85.71 23.18
C LYS A 617 -24.55 -85.79 24.12
N ILE A 618 -25.24 -84.67 24.33
CA ILE A 618 -26.43 -84.60 25.18
C ILE A 618 -27.62 -85.31 24.51
N GLU A 619 -27.82 -85.14 23.20
CA GLU A 619 -28.87 -85.88 22.47
C GLU A 619 -28.64 -87.39 22.50
N GLU A 620 -27.42 -87.86 22.27
CA GLU A 620 -27.05 -89.28 22.30
C GLU A 620 -27.42 -89.90 23.66
N GLN A 621 -27.00 -89.25 24.76
CA GLN A 621 -27.31 -89.68 26.14
C GLN A 621 -28.79 -89.59 26.54
N SER A 622 -29.65 -88.96 25.73
CA SER A 622 -31.10 -88.87 25.99
C SER A 622 -31.90 -89.94 25.24
N LYS A 623 -31.47 -90.30 24.02
CA LYS A 623 -32.14 -91.29 23.16
C LYS A 623 -32.11 -92.70 23.76
N ASP A 624 -31.00 -93.10 24.38
CA ASP A 624 -30.89 -94.39 25.09
C ASP A 624 -31.95 -94.53 26.19
N LYS A 625 -32.11 -93.50 27.03
CA LYS A 625 -32.99 -93.49 28.21
C LYS A 625 -34.49 -93.48 27.87
N ALA A 626 -34.85 -93.07 26.66
CA ALA A 626 -36.25 -93.00 26.21
C ALA A 626 -36.85 -94.39 25.90
N SER A 627 -36.02 -95.35 25.48
CA SER A 627 -36.46 -96.69 25.03
C SER A 627 -37.02 -97.58 26.14
N GLU A 628 -36.58 -97.38 27.38
CA GLU A 628 -36.79 -98.33 28.48
C GLU A 628 -38.15 -98.17 29.19
N ASN A 629 -38.66 -96.93 29.28
CA ASN A 629 -39.77 -96.57 30.17
C ASN A 629 -41.18 -96.77 29.61
N GLN A 630 -41.36 -97.18 28.34
CA GLN A 630 -42.72 -97.38 27.78
C GLN A 630 -43.44 -98.64 28.31
N LYS A 631 -42.77 -99.45 29.14
CA LYS A 631 -43.30 -100.68 29.76
C LYS A 631 -43.69 -100.53 31.24
N GLN A 632 -44.47 -99.50 31.63
CA GLN A 632 -45.35 -99.63 32.81
C GLN A 632 -46.54 -98.64 32.94
N ARG A 633 -47.75 -99.21 32.88
CA ARG A 633 -48.96 -98.87 33.69
C ARG A 633 -49.50 -97.42 33.67
N LYS A 634 -50.45 -97.15 32.76
CA LYS A 634 -51.62 -96.30 33.10
C LYS A 634 -52.67 -97.13 33.88
N LYS A 635 -52.82 -96.94 35.20
CA LYS A 635 -54.09 -97.22 35.94
C LYS A 635 -54.07 -96.71 37.41
N SER A 636 -55.19 -96.09 37.83
CA SER A 636 -55.58 -95.66 39.22
C SER A 636 -54.59 -94.73 39.97
N ARG A 637 -54.88 -93.46 40.27
CA ARG A 637 -56.03 -92.78 40.96
C ARG A 637 -56.14 -93.08 42.47
N GLY A 638 -56.03 -92.04 43.32
CA GLY A 638 -56.84 -91.94 44.56
C GLY A 638 -56.26 -91.15 45.76
N LYS A 639 -56.84 -89.96 46.04
CA LYS A 639 -56.76 -89.16 47.29
C LYS A 639 -55.37 -88.49 47.57
N SER A 640 -55.24 -87.37 48.30
CA SER A 640 -56.23 -86.58 49.08
C SER A 640 -55.97 -85.06 49.05
N LYS A 641 -57.01 -84.28 49.38
CA LYS A 641 -57.09 -82.84 49.74
C LYS A 641 -55.98 -82.30 50.69
N PRO A 642 -55.82 -80.96 50.84
CA PRO A 642 -56.31 -79.82 50.01
C PRO A 642 -55.28 -78.67 49.82
N ALA A 643 -55.79 -77.50 49.38
CA ALA A 643 -55.21 -76.15 49.36
C ALA A 643 -54.38 -75.77 48.12
N ALA A 644 -54.91 -74.77 47.41
CA ALA A 644 -54.30 -74.02 46.31
C ALA A 644 -53.31 -72.97 46.90
N GLU A 645 -52.30 -72.45 46.20
CA GLU A 645 -52.40 -71.66 44.94
C GLU A 645 -53.42 -70.51 45.08
N GLU A 646 -53.08 -69.24 44.84
CA GLU A 646 -51.80 -68.66 44.42
C GLU A 646 -51.80 -67.14 44.75
N ASN A 647 -50.70 -66.45 44.41
CA ASN A 647 -50.67 -65.01 44.09
C ASN A 647 -50.90 -63.96 45.21
N SER A 648 -49.81 -63.32 45.64
CA SER A 648 -49.79 -61.97 46.22
C SER A 648 -48.47 -61.28 45.80
N LYS A 649 -48.45 -60.14 45.11
CA LYS A 649 -48.63 -58.79 45.67
C LYS A 649 -47.85 -58.65 46.99
N GLY A 650 -46.76 -57.89 47.10
CA GLY A 650 -46.40 -56.65 46.39
C GLY A 650 -46.78 -55.44 47.25
N GLN A 651 -46.04 -54.33 47.15
CA GLN A 651 -46.29 -53.13 47.97
C GLN A 651 -46.43 -51.86 47.12
N ARG A 652 -47.25 -50.92 47.61
CA ARG A 652 -47.92 -49.88 46.80
C ARG A 652 -48.36 -48.72 47.70
N GLY A 653 -48.22 -47.48 47.22
CA GLY A 653 -48.86 -46.30 47.81
C GLY A 653 -48.18 -45.00 47.36
N GLY A 654 -48.89 -44.00 46.82
CA GLY A 654 -50.31 -43.99 46.41
C GLY A 654 -50.83 -42.57 46.10
N GLN A 655 -52.14 -42.46 45.80
CA GLN A 655 -52.95 -41.23 45.65
C GLN A 655 -52.66 -40.40 44.35
N GLN A 656 -53.63 -39.72 43.69
CA GLN A 656 -55.11 -39.69 43.86
C GLN A 656 -55.85 -39.14 42.61
N ALA A 657 -57.03 -39.71 42.28
CA ALA A 657 -58.24 -39.11 41.65
C ALA A 657 -58.15 -38.34 40.28
N GLU A 658 -59.19 -38.13 39.45
CA GLU A 658 -60.66 -38.39 39.46
C GLU A 658 -61.14 -39.12 38.16
N VAL A 659 -62.46 -39.35 37.97
CA VAL A 659 -63.08 -40.22 36.91
C VAL A 659 -64.53 -39.79 36.55
N GLU A 660 -64.95 -39.95 35.27
CA GLU A 660 -66.32 -40.20 34.71
C GLU A 660 -66.13 -40.52 33.18
N GLU A 661 -66.73 -41.47 32.44
CA GLU A 661 -68.07 -42.12 32.30
C GLU A 661 -69.16 -41.28 31.56
N ALA A 662 -70.06 -41.79 30.68
CA ALA A 662 -70.13 -43.01 29.81
C ALA A 662 -71.34 -42.96 28.81
N ALA A 663 -71.35 -43.79 27.73
CA ALA A 663 -72.45 -44.12 26.76
C ALA A 663 -72.98 -43.00 25.80
N GLY A 664 -73.65 -43.26 24.65
CA GLY A 664 -73.87 -44.50 23.86
C GLY A 664 -74.94 -44.42 22.72
N GLU A 665 -74.73 -45.16 21.60
CA GLU A 665 -75.66 -45.69 20.54
C GLU A 665 -76.52 -44.81 19.57
N GLU A 666 -76.74 -45.36 18.34
CA GLU A 666 -77.73 -45.05 17.23
C GLU A 666 -77.75 -43.62 16.59
N GLU A 667 -78.21 -43.31 15.36
CA GLU A 667 -78.35 -43.91 13.99
C GLU A 667 -78.41 -42.70 12.97
N GLU A 668 -78.58 -42.69 11.63
CA GLU A 668 -79.07 -43.61 10.57
C GLU A 668 -78.30 -43.33 9.21
N THR A 669 -78.97 -43.22 8.04
CA THR A 669 -78.45 -42.89 6.66
C THR A 669 -79.47 -42.00 5.89
N PRO A 670 -79.51 -41.77 4.54
CA PRO A 670 -78.58 -41.99 3.39
C PRO A 670 -78.47 -40.77 2.38
N GLU A 671 -77.88 -40.99 1.18
CA GLU A 671 -78.22 -40.36 -0.14
C GLU A 671 -77.97 -38.83 -0.37
N GLU A 672 -77.69 -38.28 -1.58
CA GLU A 672 -77.40 -38.82 -2.93
C GLU A 672 -76.56 -37.82 -3.81
N GLU A 673 -76.55 -38.02 -5.14
CA GLU A 673 -75.71 -37.43 -6.23
C GLU A 673 -76.06 -35.94 -6.59
N GLU A 674 -75.58 -35.22 -7.63
CA GLU A 674 -74.98 -35.54 -8.95
C GLU A 674 -74.35 -34.25 -9.61
N ASN A 675 -73.64 -34.37 -10.76
CA ASN A 675 -73.45 -33.35 -11.84
C ASN A 675 -72.57 -32.08 -11.60
N GLN A 676 -71.96 -31.41 -12.62
CA GLN A 676 -71.53 -31.75 -14.00
C GLN A 676 -70.57 -30.65 -14.56
N GLU A 677 -69.86 -30.98 -15.64
CA GLU A 677 -69.49 -30.16 -16.84
C GLU A 677 -68.72 -28.80 -16.77
N GLU A 678 -67.69 -28.74 -17.64
CA GLU A 678 -67.33 -27.67 -18.61
C GLU A 678 -66.67 -26.37 -18.10
N GLU A 679 -65.87 -25.62 -18.89
CA GLU A 679 -65.55 -25.64 -20.33
C GLU A 679 -64.08 -25.16 -20.61
N GLU A 680 -63.75 -25.07 -21.90
CA GLU A 680 -62.52 -24.75 -22.67
C GLU A 680 -61.69 -23.47 -22.28
N GLU A 681 -60.60 -23.01 -22.93
CA GLU A 681 -60.14 -23.12 -24.34
C GLU A 681 -58.64 -22.71 -24.55
N GLN A 682 -58.00 -23.25 -25.62
CA GLN A 682 -56.84 -22.74 -26.44
C GLN A 682 -55.51 -22.24 -25.78
N ALA A 683 -54.31 -22.74 -26.15
CA ALA A 683 -53.52 -22.64 -27.41
C ALA A 683 -52.49 -21.47 -27.36
N GLU A 684 -51.36 -21.40 -28.08
CA GLU A 684 -50.76 -22.08 -29.27
C GLU A 684 -49.25 -22.37 -28.95
N GLU A 685 -48.61 -23.46 -29.41
CA GLU A 685 -47.78 -23.58 -30.65
C GLU A 685 -46.54 -22.63 -30.70
N GLU A 686 -45.32 -23.01 -31.15
CA GLU A 686 -44.71 -24.29 -31.56
C GLU A 686 -43.16 -24.13 -31.69
N GLU A 687 -42.42 -25.25 -31.79
CA GLU A 687 -41.18 -25.48 -32.60
C GLU A 687 -39.92 -24.58 -32.41
N GLU A 688 -38.67 -24.96 -32.72
CA GLU A 688 -37.97 -26.19 -33.20
C GLU A 688 -36.52 -26.09 -32.61
N GLU A 689 -35.83 -27.17 -32.20
CA GLU A 689 -34.88 -28.01 -32.99
C GLU A 689 -33.66 -27.25 -33.58
N GLU A 690 -32.43 -27.78 -33.65
CA GLU A 690 -31.90 -29.16 -33.55
C GLU A 690 -30.36 -29.14 -33.22
N GLU A 691 -29.81 -30.26 -32.71
CA GLU A 691 -28.38 -30.71 -32.76
C GLU A 691 -27.24 -29.82 -32.16
N GLU A 692 -26.04 -30.32 -31.80
CA GLU A 692 -25.38 -31.65 -31.88
C GLU A 692 -24.91 -32.15 -30.49
N GLU A 693 -24.74 -33.47 -30.31
CA GLU A 693 -24.09 -34.12 -29.14
C GLU A 693 -22.58 -34.37 -29.39
N GLU A 694 -21.75 -34.37 -28.33
CA GLU A 694 -20.86 -35.49 -27.92
C GLU A 694 -19.91 -35.09 -26.76
N ASP A 695 -19.92 -35.92 -25.70
CA ASP A 695 -18.88 -36.30 -24.72
C ASP A 695 -17.89 -35.27 -24.09
N ASP A 696 -17.89 -35.17 -22.75
CA ASP A 696 -16.80 -35.72 -21.91
C ASP A 696 -17.15 -35.70 -20.39
N ASP A 697 -17.13 -36.89 -19.76
CA ASP A 697 -17.06 -37.24 -18.31
C ASP A 697 -17.88 -36.45 -17.24
N ASP A 698 -18.97 -37.06 -16.76
CA ASP A 698 -19.58 -36.81 -15.44
C ASP A 698 -18.75 -37.41 -14.28
N ASP A 699 -18.71 -36.74 -13.12
CA ASP A 699 -18.38 -37.35 -11.81
C ASP A 699 -19.11 -36.53 -10.71
N ASP A 700 -20.09 -37.13 -10.03
CA ASP A 700 -21.05 -36.41 -9.16
C ASP A 700 -20.42 -35.86 -7.86
N ASP A 701 -20.72 -34.60 -7.52
CA ASP A 701 -20.34 -33.95 -6.23
C ASP A 701 -21.61 -33.58 -5.43
N ASP A 702 -22.41 -34.59 -5.09
CA ASP A 702 -23.67 -34.49 -4.34
C ASP A 702 -23.40 -34.05 -2.87
N ALA A 703 -23.68 -32.78 -2.57
CA ALA A 703 -23.57 -32.20 -1.23
C ALA A 703 -24.88 -31.49 -0.83
N GLU A 704 -25.70 -32.16 -0.01
CA GLU A 704 -27.01 -31.65 0.42
C GLU A 704 -26.89 -30.32 1.17
N SER A 705 -27.72 -29.35 0.78
CA SER A 705 -27.78 -27.99 1.35
C SER A 705 -28.93 -27.84 2.35
N ASP A 706 -28.63 -27.88 3.64
CA ASP A 706 -29.53 -27.43 4.72
C ASP A 706 -29.58 -25.87 4.76
N ASP A 707 -30.34 -25.23 3.86
CA ASP A 707 -30.61 -23.78 3.86
C ASP A 707 -32.09 -23.49 3.50
N ASP A 708 -32.95 -23.41 4.52
CA ASP A 708 -34.35 -22.94 4.44
C ASP A 708 -34.47 -21.47 4.93
N ASP A 709 -35.05 -20.61 4.09
CA ASP A 709 -35.65 -19.28 4.37
C ASP A 709 -34.89 -18.21 5.20
N ASP A 710 -34.41 -17.15 4.52
CA ASP A 710 -34.90 -15.77 4.75
C ASP A 710 -34.53 -14.85 3.55
N ASP A 711 -35.43 -14.68 2.58
CA ASP A 711 -35.20 -13.90 1.35
C ASP A 711 -35.17 -12.37 1.58
N TYR A 712 -33.97 -11.79 1.56
CA TYR A 712 -33.71 -10.35 1.72
C TYR A 712 -32.59 -9.82 0.80
N ASP A 713 -32.92 -9.51 -0.46
CA ASP A 713 -32.18 -8.63 -1.41
C ASP A 713 -30.67 -8.41 -1.15
N ASP A 714 -29.88 -9.49 -1.21
CA ASP A 714 -28.42 -9.43 -0.95
C ASP A 714 -27.62 -8.77 -2.11
N SER A 715 -28.31 -8.16 -3.08
CA SER A 715 -27.71 -7.51 -4.26
C SER A 715 -26.84 -6.27 -3.95
N LYS A 716 -26.78 -5.84 -2.68
CA LYS A 716 -26.15 -4.59 -2.24
C LYS A 716 -25.04 -4.73 -1.20
N ASP A 717 -24.93 -5.86 -0.49
CA ASP A 717 -23.96 -6.04 0.60
C ASP A 717 -22.55 -6.42 0.09
N LYS A 718 -22.07 -5.70 -0.93
CA LYS A 718 -20.74 -5.87 -1.52
C LYS A 718 -19.61 -5.48 -0.55
N TYR A 719 -19.15 -6.49 0.17
CA TYR A 719 -17.76 -6.72 0.59
C TYR A 719 -17.05 -5.58 1.33
N LEU A 720 -16.96 -5.70 2.66
CA LEU A 720 -16.24 -4.78 3.55
C LEU A 720 -15.07 -5.49 4.25
N TRP A 721 -14.09 -5.91 3.45
CA TRP A 721 -12.79 -6.39 3.92
C TRP A 721 -12.03 -5.29 4.68
N ASN A 722 -11.26 -5.67 5.71
CA ASN A 722 -10.34 -4.73 6.37
C ASN A 722 -9.25 -4.28 5.36
N PRO A 723 -9.02 -2.97 5.17
CA PRO A 723 -8.01 -2.48 4.24
C PRO A 723 -6.59 -2.70 4.78
N VAL A 724 -5.72 -3.35 3.98
CA VAL A 724 -4.34 -3.63 4.37
C VAL A 724 -3.41 -2.47 3.98
N CYS A 725 -2.68 -1.95 4.96
CA CYS A 725 -1.64 -0.95 4.76
C CYS A 725 -0.27 -1.64 4.68
N VAL A 726 0.56 -1.24 3.71
CA VAL A 726 2.00 -1.53 3.75
C VAL A 726 2.68 -0.42 4.54
N LEU A 727 3.49 -0.79 5.53
CA LEU A 727 4.16 0.11 6.47
C LEU A 727 5.65 -0.19 6.52
N GLY A 728 6.47 0.86 6.44
CA GLY A 728 7.91 0.80 6.61
C GLY A 728 8.34 1.74 7.73
N LEU A 729 8.96 1.19 8.77
CA LEU A 729 9.68 1.97 9.76
C LEU A 729 11.13 2.17 9.28
N ARG A 730 11.60 3.41 9.32
CA ARG A 730 13.02 3.77 9.18
C ARG A 730 13.49 4.50 10.45
N VAL A 731 14.68 4.16 10.92
CA VAL A 731 15.33 4.85 12.05
C VAL A 731 16.74 5.24 11.62
N TYR A 732 16.98 6.54 11.54
CA TYR A 732 18.31 7.10 11.37
C TYR A 732 18.88 7.39 12.76
N SER A 733 20.09 6.94 13.07
CA SER A 733 20.73 7.13 14.38
C SER A 733 22.20 7.53 14.24
N GLU A 734 22.70 8.24 15.26
CA GLU A 734 24.14 8.42 15.53
C GLU A 734 24.77 7.15 16.14
N ASP A 735 23.95 6.17 16.54
CA ASP A 735 24.38 4.82 16.91
C ASP A 735 24.64 3.95 15.66
N ASP A 736 25.80 3.29 15.62
CA ASP A 736 26.20 2.37 14.54
C ASP A 736 25.72 0.93 14.73
N GLN A 737 25.05 0.63 15.87
CA GLN A 737 24.48 -0.68 16.22
C GLN A 737 22.94 -0.66 16.30
N ILE A 738 22.29 0.37 15.75
CA ILE A 738 20.82 0.50 15.74
C ILE A 738 20.14 -0.66 14.98
N GLU A 739 19.38 -1.50 15.69
CA GLU A 739 18.57 -2.57 15.11
C GLU A 739 17.07 -2.25 15.17
N ILE A 740 16.29 -2.82 14.24
CA ILE A 740 14.83 -2.86 14.28
C ILE A 740 14.39 -4.33 14.17
N LYS A 741 13.51 -4.75 15.09
CA LYS A 741 12.83 -6.04 15.08
C LYS A 741 11.31 -5.81 15.00
N LEU A 742 10.61 -6.62 14.22
CA LEU A 742 9.15 -6.65 14.20
C LEU A 742 8.70 -7.68 15.26
N VAL A 743 7.68 -7.35 16.04
CA VAL A 743 7.02 -8.26 16.98
C VAL A 743 5.53 -8.19 16.69
N GLU A 744 4.91 -9.34 16.40
CA GLU A 744 3.46 -9.44 16.16
C GLU A 744 2.73 -9.64 17.51
N GLY A 745 1.40 -9.46 17.54
CA GLY A 745 0.67 -9.47 18.81
C GLY A 745 0.46 -10.86 19.39
N ASP A 746 0.29 -11.82 18.49
CA ASP A 746 -0.36 -13.10 18.76
C ASP A 746 0.61 -14.09 19.46
N GLU A 747 1.92 -13.86 19.34
CA GLU A 747 2.98 -14.58 20.06
C GLU A 747 2.83 -14.50 21.60
N GLN A 748 2.11 -13.49 22.13
CA GLN A 748 1.83 -13.39 23.57
C GLN A 748 0.54 -14.11 24.00
N GLU A 749 -0.43 -14.34 23.11
CA GLU A 749 -1.62 -15.13 23.44
C GLU A 749 -1.27 -16.64 23.44
N GLU A 750 -0.36 -17.09 22.55
CA GLU A 750 0.15 -18.47 22.58
C GLU A 750 1.06 -18.76 23.81
N GLU A 751 1.95 -17.83 24.22
CA GLU A 751 2.74 -17.99 25.47
C GLU A 751 1.87 -17.95 26.74
N GLU A 752 0.76 -17.19 26.77
CA GLU A 752 -0.17 -17.19 27.91
C GLU A 752 -1.10 -18.43 27.92
N GLU A 753 -1.55 -18.95 26.76
CA GLU A 753 -2.30 -20.22 26.70
C GLU A 753 -1.43 -21.46 27.02
N GLU A 754 -0.15 -21.51 26.62
CA GLU A 754 0.76 -22.59 27.07
C GLU A 754 1.04 -22.51 28.59
N ALA A 755 1.15 -21.31 29.16
CA ALA A 755 1.37 -21.13 30.60
C ALA A 755 0.15 -21.50 31.46
N GLU A 756 -1.07 -21.08 31.08
CA GLU A 756 -2.30 -21.55 31.75
C GLU A 756 -2.52 -23.06 31.53
N GLY A 757 -1.99 -23.63 30.44
CA GLY A 757 -1.93 -25.07 30.20
C GLY A 757 -1.06 -25.83 31.19
N GLU A 758 0.20 -25.42 31.39
CA GLU A 758 1.11 -26.09 32.34
C GLU A 758 0.66 -25.95 33.81
N GLU A 759 0.09 -24.81 34.23
CA GLU A 759 -0.50 -24.70 35.58
C GLU A 759 -1.77 -25.58 35.72
N GLY A 760 -2.56 -25.73 34.63
CA GLY A 760 -3.75 -26.58 34.60
C GLY A 760 -3.48 -28.09 34.69
N GLU A 761 -2.40 -28.59 34.08
CA GLU A 761 -1.99 -29.99 34.26
C GLU A 761 -1.39 -30.23 35.67
N ALA A 762 -0.73 -29.23 36.26
CA ALA A 762 -0.13 -29.34 37.60
C ALA A 762 -1.17 -29.44 38.73
N GLU A 763 -2.27 -28.66 38.70
CA GLU A 763 -3.38 -28.84 39.66
C GLU A 763 -4.14 -30.16 39.43
N GLY A 764 -4.09 -30.72 38.21
CA GLY A 764 -4.73 -31.99 37.85
C GLY A 764 -4.07 -33.23 38.47
N GLU A 765 -2.74 -33.27 38.62
CA GLU A 765 -2.05 -34.43 39.22
C GLU A 765 -2.13 -34.46 40.76
N GLU A 766 -2.35 -33.35 41.47
CA GLU A 766 -2.50 -33.36 42.93
C GLU A 766 -3.90 -33.83 43.42
N GLU A 767 -4.98 -33.75 42.61
CA GLU A 767 -6.31 -34.26 43.00
C GLU A 767 -6.53 -35.78 42.80
N GLU A 768 -5.62 -36.53 42.14
CA GLU A 768 -5.76 -38.00 41.97
C GLU A 768 -5.03 -38.87 43.04
N GLU A 769 -4.31 -38.30 44.03
CA GLU A 769 -3.57 -39.08 45.07
C GLU A 769 -4.10 -39.02 46.55
N GLU A 770 -5.24 -38.39 46.89
CA GLU A 770 -5.87 -38.44 48.26
C GLU A 770 -7.02 -39.47 48.45
#